data_AF-A0A1W6LK85-F1
#
_entry.id   AF-A0A1W6LK85-F1
#
_cell.length_a   1.000
_cell.length_b   1.000
_cell.length_c   1.000
_cell.angle_alpha   90.00
_cell.angle_beta   90.00
_cell.angle_gamma   90.00
#
_symmetry.space_group_name_H-M   'P 1'
#
loop_
_entity.id
_entity.type
_entity.pdbx_description
1 polymer ?
#
loop_
_entity_poly.entity_id
_entity_poly.type
_entity_poly.pdbx_seq_one_letter_code
_entity_poly.pdbx_strand_id
1 'polypeptide(L)'
;MNSFVLKRIALFFLAAFCWSVFANTFTGTGADDHWNTPSNWSSDVPSMTSNEWANMTVDGTKCVIDNTHLGSEAAEAKGFYVGCYGGDNEFEMTGGELTCDFFDVGRGKDSGTNAYAKITGGEISCTHFNIPNQFDLDPGTNQIIGHVDLHGGVVNASYFNMGDHSDAFGGGIGTMDITQGVLKINGDHRSKINNYAAPDDQGVRWITAFGGDGEIKADYDGMITTVYAVYGSEVGVIDPADKAEGVSVNADVSWEPSDMAISHDIYFGTINPPPFVKNQPLGNEVYDPGELMYGTKYYWKINTVTSLGTNPGHVWSFKTGQVPGAAQVLRPADGQTGVKNNANIIWTPGDGSVSHEVYFGTDLAAVANAADPDVLPGRGSFDVSFYDPGQLAPETTYYLRIDERNSHGVNQSVVWSFTTAATIEGDINFDGAVDTEDLFLLTGRWLDYGCVAPDWCGRADISKSSEVDIFDFALLSANSGPDENEPAYTDYCDMLSQEVQGKKHGFLAGNLNYYIGGFHACWNPTEEETIGFTHPFHHDLRSRGHGMVQDPNTGYGHDFTGWEFYKHTKVAYGSVYVGQRKYENPVPDRMYWRPDKMICEYEVGEVNIREEKFIAKNDVACTIITSDEPVTLEFSGQSFANDATVCTTASCLFDEASNSVHVVEGGVAEVLPDDPQNNEPQPGVMMYDGMSTVISASRDLTDYQQYPLNDTIEGQIGYSFKVSCDSSGTAVVWMMDDDYSNAVTLKDKVLEDPAGAMAAKTKYMNDILNYQIPYFRCSDQQMVDVYYYLWSLYFMYYIDVGEGFEQYAHTQTAVNNFLGMHCYDANFQTAVGAWITDKEAYSYGNILLWSELLHVADFSEGLIPADNMGIAWYSGLWCGPTPHILAAWKIYKHCGDIDFLRQAYDYFKALMWESIPGHWGYEYDAADRLKKMAIELGHPEDVLHWHDIGRLDNVQNFLNDGWETNGVEKFFRAGSDRLDWSGFAYMAMDSFPSEWVEQMSDRWAVNEADGFFRFGSLSTTAFKDWNQQSDVFAFTPDTNWFAITGMYEHHACKNANTCTLGHLKNYNIEWGIPVAPEALDINGDPWGDQYSNFNAGKILLYIEGILGLKYSVLDDSFTVTDHLPMEWDFMETIVPINCDGNVSWTKIRTSRTEDAQGVDKTITVEGNSMHTLHVAPWLEEKDLVSTSEPGYANGQTKGHIDYTFTDTSDVSITLELTESGD
;
A
#
# COMPACT_ATOMS: atom_id res chain seq x y z
N MET A 1 -18.91 22.99 -8.79
CA MET A 1 -18.68 23.81 -10.00
C MET A 1 -17.26 23.56 -10.48
N ASN A 2 -17.11 23.09 -11.72
CA ASN A 2 -15.90 22.50 -12.30
C ASN A 2 -14.86 23.54 -12.76
N SER A 3 -13.59 23.13 -12.76
CA SER A 3 -12.61 23.57 -13.76
C SER A 3 -11.58 22.47 -14.03
N PHE A 4 -12.07 21.43 -14.70
CA PHE A 4 -11.34 20.28 -15.23
C PHE A 4 -11.33 20.38 -16.77
N VAL A 5 -10.42 21.17 -17.39
CA VAL A 5 -10.37 21.25 -18.88
C VAL A 5 -8.96 21.29 -19.50
N LEU A 6 -7.85 21.35 -18.75
CA LEU A 6 -6.52 21.61 -19.38
C LEU A 6 -5.45 20.51 -19.25
N LYS A 7 -5.83 19.25 -19.05
CA LYS A 7 -4.89 18.10 -18.91
C LYS A 7 -4.94 17.02 -20.01
N ARG A 8 -5.29 17.38 -21.26
CA ARG A 8 -5.27 16.43 -22.39
C ARG A 8 -4.61 16.96 -23.67
N ILE A 9 -3.37 17.45 -23.63
CA ILE A 9 -2.53 17.56 -24.84
C ILE A 9 -1.04 17.36 -24.47
N ALA A 10 -0.43 16.31 -25.07
CA ALA A 10 1.00 16.13 -25.38
C ALA A 10 1.81 15.10 -24.57
N LEU A 11 1.62 13.82 -24.93
CA LEU A 11 2.62 12.75 -24.86
C LEU A 11 2.60 12.03 -26.21
N PHE A 12 3.48 12.37 -27.16
CA PHE A 12 3.76 11.60 -28.40
C PHE A 12 5.05 12.10 -29.11
N PHE A 13 5.91 11.16 -29.53
CA PHE A 13 7.15 11.21 -30.36
C PHE A 13 8.54 11.29 -29.65
N LEU A 14 9.62 10.57 -30.02
CA LEU A 14 9.94 9.27 -30.68
C LEU A 14 11.50 9.11 -30.69
N ALA A 15 12.06 7.90 -30.89
CA ALA A 15 13.50 7.55 -30.78
C ALA A 15 14.31 7.39 -32.10
N ALA A 16 15.66 7.30 -31.98
CA ALA A 16 16.72 6.59 -32.79
C ALA A 16 17.60 7.31 -33.86
N PHE A 17 18.94 7.09 -33.88
CA PHE A 17 19.86 6.79 -35.03
C PHE A 17 21.38 6.58 -34.65
N CYS A 18 22.18 5.85 -35.48
CA CYS A 18 23.55 5.33 -35.24
C CYS A 18 24.50 5.41 -36.50
N TRP A 19 25.85 5.57 -36.36
CA TRP A 19 27.04 5.07 -37.18
C TRP A 19 28.26 6.01 -37.56
N SER A 20 29.49 5.53 -37.24
CA SER A 20 30.88 5.61 -37.85
C SER A 20 31.89 6.78 -37.67
N VAL A 21 33.19 6.41 -37.56
CA VAL A 21 34.40 7.09 -37.02
C VAL A 21 35.42 7.49 -38.11
N PHE A 22 36.08 8.65 -38.00
CA PHE A 22 37.36 8.97 -38.65
C PHE A 22 38.45 9.20 -37.58
N ALA A 23 39.65 8.65 -37.77
CA ALA A 23 40.80 8.87 -36.88
C ALA A 23 41.55 10.15 -37.29
N ASN A 24 41.94 10.94 -36.30
CA ASN A 24 42.49 12.28 -36.44
C ASN A 24 44.02 12.25 -36.32
N THR A 25 44.73 12.66 -37.37
CA THR A 25 46.19 12.50 -37.49
C THR A 25 46.91 13.80 -37.14
N PHE A 26 47.96 13.70 -36.32
CA PHE A 26 48.90 14.79 -36.09
C PHE A 26 49.82 14.92 -37.31
N THR A 27 49.68 16.02 -38.02
CA THR A 27 50.42 16.34 -39.24
C THR A 27 51.68 17.17 -38.97
N GLY A 28 51.72 17.89 -37.84
CA GLY A 28 52.81 18.82 -37.51
C GLY A 28 52.99 19.96 -38.53
N THR A 29 51.95 20.26 -39.33
CA THR A 29 52.03 21.28 -40.39
C THR A 29 51.68 22.70 -39.93
N GLY A 30 51.32 22.86 -38.65
CA GLY A 30 51.02 24.14 -38.02
C GLY A 30 52.24 24.99 -37.70
N ALA A 31 52.02 26.06 -36.94
CA ALA A 31 53.05 27.07 -36.65
C ALA A 31 54.05 26.64 -35.57
N ASP A 32 53.73 25.58 -34.82
CA ASP A 32 54.49 25.00 -33.72
C ASP A 32 54.19 23.50 -33.63
N ASP A 33 54.77 22.81 -32.64
CA ASP A 33 54.60 21.37 -32.41
C ASP A 33 53.55 21.08 -31.31
N HIS A 34 52.71 22.06 -30.93
CA HIS A 34 51.83 21.94 -29.76
C HIS A 34 50.52 21.20 -30.04
N TRP A 35 50.08 20.42 -29.06
CA TRP A 35 48.85 19.62 -29.13
C TRP A 35 47.61 20.46 -29.46
N ASN A 36 47.45 21.62 -28.84
CA ASN A 36 46.23 22.42 -28.95
C ASN A 36 46.22 23.37 -30.16
N THR A 37 47.23 23.31 -31.03
CA THR A 37 47.27 24.08 -32.27
C THR A 37 46.41 23.36 -33.33
N PRO A 38 45.25 23.91 -33.74
CA PRO A 38 44.30 23.16 -34.59
C PRO A 38 44.89 22.79 -35.95
N SER A 39 45.78 23.63 -36.50
CA SER A 39 46.45 23.35 -37.78
C SER A 39 47.47 22.21 -37.72
N ASN A 40 47.83 21.71 -36.54
CA ASN A 40 48.65 20.51 -36.41
C ASN A 40 47.85 19.24 -36.66
N TRP A 41 46.52 19.29 -36.65
CA TRP A 41 45.65 18.13 -36.85
C TRP A 41 45.05 18.10 -38.25
N SER A 42 44.81 16.89 -38.75
CA SER A 42 44.16 16.66 -40.04
C SER A 42 42.67 17.04 -40.05
N SER A 43 42.07 17.16 -38.86
CA SER A 43 40.70 17.58 -38.59
C SER A 43 40.75 18.67 -37.50
N ASP A 44 39.95 18.58 -36.44
CA ASP A 44 39.99 19.47 -35.28
C ASP A 44 41.01 19.00 -34.22
N VAL A 45 41.21 19.75 -33.12
CA VAL A 45 42.01 19.23 -31.98
C VAL A 45 41.23 18.09 -31.31
N PRO A 46 41.83 16.91 -31.05
CA PRO A 46 41.14 15.80 -30.42
C PRO A 46 40.52 16.16 -29.07
N SER A 47 39.40 15.50 -28.74
CA SER A 47 38.68 15.67 -27.47
C SER A 47 37.96 14.38 -27.05
N MET A 48 37.57 14.25 -25.77
CA MET A 48 36.78 13.08 -25.30
C MET A 48 35.35 13.03 -25.88
N THR A 49 34.77 14.18 -26.26
CA THR A 49 33.38 14.26 -26.75
C THR A 49 33.20 13.90 -28.22
N SER A 50 34.28 13.96 -29.02
CA SER A 50 34.25 13.71 -30.47
C SER A 50 34.46 12.23 -30.85
N ASN A 51 34.84 11.37 -29.89
CA ASN A 51 35.11 9.93 -30.11
C ASN A 51 36.31 9.66 -31.05
N GLU A 52 37.19 10.65 -31.26
CA GLU A 52 38.30 10.61 -32.22
C GLU A 52 39.60 10.02 -31.61
N TRP A 53 40.32 9.22 -32.40
CA TRP A 53 41.67 8.71 -32.06
C TRP A 53 42.74 9.68 -32.58
N ALA A 54 43.74 9.99 -31.75
CA ALA A 54 44.85 10.87 -32.05
C ALA A 54 46.09 10.08 -32.44
N ASN A 55 46.52 10.17 -33.70
CA ASN A 55 47.58 9.32 -34.23
C ASN A 55 48.74 10.13 -34.82
N MET A 56 49.97 9.76 -34.48
CA MET A 56 51.19 10.25 -35.15
C MET A 56 51.66 9.22 -36.17
N THR A 57 51.33 9.43 -37.45
CA THR A 57 51.73 8.56 -38.59
C THR A 57 52.67 9.26 -39.58
N VAL A 58 52.85 10.58 -39.44
CA VAL A 58 53.69 11.37 -40.35
C VAL A 58 55.12 11.35 -39.81
N ASP A 59 56.01 10.72 -40.57
CA ASP A 59 57.42 10.53 -40.21
C ASP A 59 58.12 11.86 -39.84
N GLY A 60 58.87 11.84 -38.74
CA GLY A 60 59.63 12.98 -38.22
C GLY A 60 58.81 14.04 -37.48
N THR A 61 57.51 13.81 -37.22
CA THR A 61 56.70 14.76 -36.43
C THR A 61 56.92 14.62 -34.94
N LYS A 62 56.80 15.75 -34.24
CA LYS A 62 56.88 15.88 -32.78
C LYS A 62 55.62 16.54 -32.24
N CYS A 63 55.07 15.99 -31.16
CA CYS A 63 53.95 16.59 -30.45
C CYS A 63 54.36 17.01 -29.03
N VAL A 64 54.01 18.23 -28.63
CA VAL A 64 54.42 18.82 -27.34
C VAL A 64 53.21 19.24 -26.50
N ILE A 65 53.21 18.82 -25.24
CA ILE A 65 52.25 19.23 -24.21
C ILE A 65 53.00 19.96 -23.09
N ASP A 66 52.63 21.21 -22.85
CA ASP A 66 53.18 22.02 -21.77
C ASP A 66 52.12 22.96 -21.16
N ASN A 67 52.38 23.41 -19.93
CA ASN A 67 51.48 24.31 -19.19
C ASN A 67 51.36 25.71 -19.80
N THR A 68 52.31 26.13 -20.63
CA THR A 68 52.35 27.50 -21.17
C THR A 68 51.43 27.68 -22.37
N HIS A 69 51.19 26.62 -23.14
CA HIS A 69 50.35 26.64 -24.33
C HIS A 69 48.95 26.07 -24.09
N LEU A 70 48.80 25.07 -23.20
CA LEU A 70 47.49 24.50 -22.86
C LEU A 70 46.68 25.31 -21.84
N GLY A 71 47.31 26.18 -21.05
CA GLY A 71 46.61 26.93 -20.02
C GLY A 71 45.98 26.02 -18.96
N SER A 72 44.66 26.12 -18.74
CA SER A 72 43.89 25.26 -17.83
C SER A 72 43.14 24.13 -18.53
N GLU A 73 43.33 23.95 -19.83
CA GLU A 73 42.66 22.90 -20.61
C GLU A 73 43.50 21.61 -20.59
N ALA A 74 42.86 20.47 -20.34
CA ALA A 74 43.49 19.16 -20.45
C ALA A 74 43.55 18.72 -21.92
N ALA A 75 44.67 18.13 -22.33
CA ALA A 75 44.74 17.42 -23.60
C ALA A 75 43.93 16.13 -23.47
N GLU A 76 43.08 15.86 -24.46
CA GLU A 76 42.10 14.78 -24.37
C GLU A 76 42.01 14.03 -25.69
N ALA A 77 42.04 12.70 -25.65
CA ALA A 77 41.77 11.87 -26.82
C ALA A 77 41.26 10.50 -26.40
N LYS A 78 40.44 9.85 -27.22
CA LYS A 78 40.05 8.46 -26.93
C LYS A 78 41.24 7.49 -26.98
N GLY A 79 42.25 7.78 -27.79
CA GLY A 79 43.55 7.09 -27.76
C GLY A 79 44.61 7.98 -28.39
N PHE A 80 45.83 7.94 -27.86
CA PHE A 80 46.98 8.68 -28.37
C PHE A 80 48.14 7.73 -28.72
N TYR A 81 48.48 7.68 -30.00
CA TYR A 81 49.50 6.78 -30.53
C TYR A 81 50.69 7.57 -31.06
N VAL A 82 51.82 7.44 -30.39
CA VAL A 82 53.11 8.05 -30.76
C VAL A 82 53.85 7.05 -31.64
N GLY A 83 54.13 7.40 -32.90
CA GLY A 83 54.83 6.53 -33.85
C GLY A 83 53.99 5.32 -34.26
N CYS A 84 53.17 5.45 -35.31
CA CYS A 84 52.37 4.33 -35.80
C CYS A 84 52.43 4.11 -37.32
N TYR A 85 52.37 2.83 -37.72
CA TYR A 85 52.38 2.36 -39.11
C TYR A 85 53.57 2.85 -39.97
N GLY A 86 54.77 2.91 -39.40
CA GLY A 86 56.02 3.15 -40.13
C GLY A 86 56.63 4.55 -40.00
N GLY A 87 56.14 5.39 -39.07
CA GLY A 87 56.69 6.72 -38.80
C GLY A 87 57.61 6.77 -37.57
N ASP A 88 58.73 7.50 -37.67
CA ASP A 88 59.60 7.84 -36.55
C ASP A 88 59.11 9.14 -35.88
N ASN A 89 58.64 9.05 -34.63
CA ASN A 89 57.91 10.15 -33.99
C ASN A 89 58.29 10.39 -32.53
N GLU A 90 58.20 11.65 -32.11
CA GLU A 90 58.54 12.09 -30.77
C GLU A 90 57.35 12.72 -30.03
N PHE A 91 57.21 12.39 -28.75
CA PHE A 91 56.28 13.06 -27.85
C PHE A 91 57.03 13.65 -26.66
N GLU A 92 56.74 14.91 -26.32
CA GLU A 92 57.34 15.58 -25.17
C GLU A 92 56.27 16.20 -24.27
N MET A 93 56.36 15.89 -22.98
CA MET A 93 55.50 16.45 -21.95
C MET A 93 56.33 17.05 -20.82
N THR A 94 56.25 18.36 -20.65
CA THR A 94 56.98 19.10 -19.61
C THR A 94 56.07 19.64 -18.51
N GLY A 95 54.74 19.55 -18.69
CA GLY A 95 53.68 20.03 -17.79
C GLY A 95 52.31 19.75 -18.42
N GLY A 96 51.22 20.06 -17.71
CA GLY A 96 49.83 19.89 -18.19
C GLY A 96 49.24 18.52 -17.85
N GLU A 97 48.03 18.28 -18.34
CA GLU A 97 47.30 17.01 -18.17
C GLU A 97 46.97 16.42 -19.54
N LEU A 98 47.16 15.10 -19.69
CA LEU A 98 46.70 14.32 -20.85
C LEU A 98 45.82 13.16 -20.38
N THR A 99 44.57 13.11 -20.83
CA THR A 99 43.64 12.01 -20.54
C THR A 99 43.31 11.22 -21.81
N CYS A 100 43.53 9.89 -21.80
CA CYS A 100 43.18 9.02 -22.93
C CYS A 100 42.96 7.54 -22.57
N ASP A 101 42.15 6.78 -23.32
CA ASP A 101 41.98 5.35 -23.00
C ASP A 101 43.24 4.53 -23.31
N PHE A 102 43.97 4.90 -24.36
CA PHE A 102 45.19 4.21 -24.79
C PHE A 102 46.32 5.21 -25.02
N PHE A 103 47.45 5.03 -24.34
CA PHE A 103 48.69 5.73 -24.61
C PHE A 103 49.73 4.71 -25.09
N ASP A 104 49.98 4.70 -26.40
CA ASP A 104 50.91 3.75 -27.02
C ASP A 104 52.13 4.50 -27.55
N VAL A 105 53.32 4.13 -27.05
CA VAL A 105 54.60 4.61 -27.55
C VAL A 105 55.16 3.53 -28.47
N GLY A 106 54.77 3.63 -29.74
CA GLY A 106 55.05 2.67 -30.81
C GLY A 106 53.88 1.72 -31.04
N ARG A 107 53.22 1.78 -32.20
CA ARG A 107 52.10 0.89 -32.56
C ARG A 107 52.07 0.54 -34.05
N GLY A 108 52.07 -0.73 -34.42
CA GLY A 108 52.01 -1.06 -35.85
C GLY A 108 52.14 -2.52 -36.23
N LYS A 109 52.00 -2.75 -37.54
CA LYS A 109 52.10 -4.05 -38.21
C LYS A 109 53.20 -4.12 -39.27
N ASP A 110 53.97 -3.04 -39.48
CA ASP A 110 54.96 -2.93 -40.55
C ASP A 110 56.31 -2.53 -39.91
N SER A 111 57.41 -3.08 -40.42
CA SER A 111 58.75 -2.85 -39.86
C SER A 111 59.22 -1.40 -40.02
N GLY A 112 59.92 -0.86 -39.01
CA GLY A 112 60.61 0.44 -39.10
C GLY A 112 59.94 1.62 -38.40
N THR A 113 59.11 1.39 -37.38
CA THR A 113 58.54 2.45 -36.53
C THR A 113 59.40 2.64 -35.27
N ASN A 114 59.94 3.83 -35.02
CA ASN A 114 60.57 4.21 -33.75
C ASN A 114 59.79 5.33 -33.05
N ALA A 115 59.28 5.06 -31.86
CA ALA A 115 58.55 6.02 -31.05
C ALA A 115 59.32 6.36 -29.78
N TYR A 116 59.46 7.65 -29.50
CA TYR A 116 60.14 8.15 -28.31
C TYR A 116 59.26 9.12 -27.55
N ALA A 117 59.05 8.87 -26.26
CA ALA A 117 58.30 9.75 -25.38
C ALA A 117 59.16 10.24 -24.21
N LYS A 118 59.20 11.54 -24.00
CA LYS A 118 59.94 12.17 -22.91
C LYS A 118 59.01 12.95 -21.99
N ILE A 119 58.97 12.53 -20.74
CA ILE A 119 58.06 13.06 -19.72
C ILE A 119 58.91 13.61 -18.58
N THR A 120 58.97 14.93 -18.46
CA THR A 120 59.75 15.62 -17.42
C THR A 120 58.86 16.37 -16.43
N GLY A 121 57.55 16.38 -16.65
CA GLY A 121 56.54 17.04 -15.81
C GLY A 121 55.14 16.82 -16.36
N GLY A 122 54.11 17.18 -15.58
CA GLY A 122 52.71 16.96 -15.94
C GLY A 122 52.19 15.56 -15.60
N GLU A 123 50.90 15.32 -15.87
CA GLU A 123 50.20 14.09 -15.52
C GLU A 123 49.50 13.46 -16.75
N ILE A 124 49.78 12.20 -17.02
CA ILE A 124 49.11 11.39 -18.05
C ILE A 124 48.20 10.39 -17.35
N SER A 125 46.90 10.44 -17.63
CA SER A 125 45.91 9.50 -17.11
C SER A 125 45.37 8.64 -18.24
N CYS A 126 45.65 7.34 -18.19
CA CYS A 126 45.22 6.41 -19.22
C CYS A 126 44.72 5.05 -18.72
N THR A 127 43.95 4.35 -19.55
CA THR A 127 43.52 2.98 -19.23
C THR A 127 44.63 2.00 -19.61
N HIS A 128 45.22 2.11 -20.80
CA HIS A 128 46.29 1.24 -21.25
C HIS A 128 47.55 2.05 -21.60
N PHE A 129 48.67 1.70 -20.98
CA PHE A 129 49.99 2.23 -21.32
C PHE A 129 50.86 1.14 -21.94
N ASN A 130 51.24 1.32 -23.21
CA ASN A 130 51.97 0.30 -23.97
C ASN A 130 53.29 0.83 -24.58
N ILE A 131 54.37 0.05 -24.49
CA ILE A 131 55.70 0.39 -25.04
C ILE A 131 56.41 -0.83 -25.67
N PRO A 132 56.48 -0.99 -26.99
CA PRO A 132 55.44 -0.69 -27.96
C PRO A 132 54.36 -1.80 -28.00
N ASN A 133 53.39 -1.68 -28.91
CA ASN A 133 52.30 -2.64 -29.13
C ASN A 133 52.24 -3.10 -30.62
N GLN A 134 52.73 -4.32 -30.93
CA GLN A 134 52.82 -4.86 -32.31
C GLN A 134 51.75 -5.92 -32.62
N PHE A 135 51.22 -5.92 -33.86
CA PHE A 135 50.19 -6.90 -34.29
C PHE A 135 50.54 -7.52 -35.66
N ASP A 136 50.53 -8.86 -35.76
CA ASP A 136 50.67 -9.70 -36.97
C ASP A 136 51.78 -9.29 -37.98
N LEU A 137 52.98 -9.88 -37.88
CA LEU A 137 54.09 -9.65 -38.84
C LEU A 137 54.70 -10.93 -39.44
N ASP A 138 55.16 -10.81 -40.70
CA ASP A 138 55.81 -11.85 -41.51
C ASP A 138 57.22 -12.15 -40.94
N PRO A 139 57.60 -13.43 -40.71
CA PRO A 139 58.86 -13.76 -40.05
C PRO A 139 60.09 -13.25 -40.82
N GLY A 140 60.81 -12.27 -40.25
CA GLY A 140 62.08 -11.77 -40.79
C GLY A 140 62.17 -10.28 -41.14
N THR A 141 61.19 -9.44 -40.79
CA THR A 141 61.27 -7.96 -40.93
C THR A 141 61.44 -7.23 -39.58
N ASN A 142 62.19 -6.11 -39.56
CA ASN A 142 62.64 -5.39 -38.34
C ASN A 142 61.51 -5.01 -37.34
N GLN A 143 61.80 -5.14 -36.04
CA GLN A 143 60.89 -4.89 -34.91
C GLN A 143 60.58 -3.40 -34.67
N ILE A 144 59.38 -3.11 -34.15
CA ILE A 144 58.97 -1.77 -33.69
C ILE A 144 59.70 -1.42 -32.38
N ILE A 145 60.13 -0.17 -32.22
CA ILE A 145 60.84 0.30 -31.01
C ILE A 145 60.03 1.40 -30.32
N GLY A 146 59.81 1.22 -29.02
CA GLY A 146 59.22 2.22 -28.13
C GLY A 146 60.16 2.51 -26.95
N HIS A 147 60.38 3.79 -26.66
CA HIS A 147 61.21 4.20 -25.52
C HIS A 147 60.57 5.35 -24.74
N VAL A 148 60.62 5.27 -23.40
CA VAL A 148 60.07 6.28 -22.52
C VAL A 148 61.09 6.78 -21.48
N ASP A 149 61.34 8.07 -21.47
CA ASP A 149 62.10 8.75 -20.41
C ASP A 149 61.11 9.39 -19.42
N LEU A 150 60.95 8.78 -18.24
CA LEU A 150 60.10 9.27 -17.15
C LEU A 150 60.96 10.02 -16.12
N HIS A 151 61.50 11.15 -16.55
CA HIS A 151 62.46 11.94 -15.79
C HIS A 151 61.81 12.97 -14.85
N GLY A 152 60.48 13.03 -14.87
CA GLY A 152 59.60 13.80 -14.00
C GLY A 152 58.15 13.48 -14.36
N GLY A 153 57.18 14.14 -13.73
CA GLY A 153 55.76 13.92 -14.03
C GLY A 153 55.21 12.57 -13.56
N VAL A 154 53.93 12.32 -13.84
CA VAL A 154 53.19 11.14 -13.38
C VAL A 154 52.48 10.48 -14.56
N VAL A 155 52.59 9.16 -14.68
CA VAL A 155 51.75 8.35 -15.58
C VAL A 155 50.86 7.43 -14.74
N ASN A 156 49.55 7.63 -14.80
CA ASN A 156 48.54 6.75 -14.22
C ASN A 156 47.99 5.81 -15.31
N ALA A 157 48.08 4.51 -15.08
CA ALA A 157 47.60 3.48 -16.02
C ALA A 157 46.75 2.43 -15.30
N SER A 158 45.67 1.97 -15.93
CA SER A 158 44.97 0.78 -15.43
C SER A 158 45.68 -0.52 -15.83
N TYR A 159 46.33 -0.53 -16.99
CA TYR A 159 47.10 -1.66 -17.52
C TYR A 159 48.42 -1.17 -18.12
N PHE A 160 49.52 -1.83 -17.79
CA PHE A 160 50.85 -1.52 -18.34
C PHE A 160 51.43 -2.72 -19.10
N ASN A 161 51.84 -2.53 -20.36
CA ASN A 161 52.51 -3.54 -21.17
C ASN A 161 53.78 -3.00 -21.81
N MET A 162 54.84 -3.82 -21.84
CA MET A 162 56.09 -3.48 -22.50
C MET A 162 56.56 -4.66 -23.33
N GLY A 163 56.89 -4.40 -24.60
CA GLY A 163 57.30 -5.39 -25.59
C GLY A 163 58.61 -6.10 -25.20
N ASP A 164 58.67 -7.39 -25.51
CA ASP A 164 59.68 -8.33 -25.01
C ASP A 164 60.72 -8.76 -26.07
N HIS A 165 60.84 -8.01 -27.18
CA HIS A 165 61.69 -8.32 -28.33
C HIS A 165 61.28 -9.59 -29.11
N SER A 166 60.03 -10.07 -28.97
CA SER A 166 59.49 -11.11 -29.86
C SER A 166 58.97 -10.53 -31.19
N ASP A 167 58.89 -11.36 -32.22
CA ASP A 167 58.27 -11.05 -33.52
C ASP A 167 56.76 -11.41 -33.57
N ALA A 168 56.18 -11.83 -32.44
CA ALA A 168 54.79 -12.26 -32.29
C ALA A 168 53.82 -11.11 -31.94
N PHE A 169 52.52 -11.40 -31.86
CA PHE A 169 51.49 -10.46 -31.42
C PHE A 169 51.79 -9.99 -29.98
N GLY A 170 51.86 -8.67 -29.76
CA GLY A 170 52.36 -8.06 -28.53
C GLY A 170 53.89 -7.91 -28.46
N GLY A 171 54.61 -8.28 -29.52
CA GLY A 171 56.06 -8.16 -29.65
C GLY A 171 56.55 -6.73 -29.97
N GLY A 172 57.87 -6.56 -30.12
CA GLY A 172 58.54 -5.25 -30.25
C GLY A 172 59.50 -4.92 -29.09
N ILE A 173 60.29 -3.85 -29.23
CA ILE A 173 61.37 -3.48 -28.30
C ILE A 173 60.93 -2.31 -27.42
N GLY A 174 60.66 -2.58 -26.14
CA GLY A 174 60.23 -1.57 -25.15
C GLY A 174 61.29 -1.29 -24.08
N THR A 175 61.55 -0.01 -23.79
CA THR A 175 62.49 0.41 -22.72
C THR A 175 62.02 1.66 -21.98
N MET A 176 62.41 1.79 -20.70
CA MET A 176 62.07 2.96 -19.87
C MET A 176 63.19 3.35 -18.88
N ASP A 177 63.44 4.65 -18.67
CA ASP A 177 64.30 5.15 -17.59
C ASP A 177 63.53 6.08 -16.63
N ILE A 178 63.69 5.86 -15.32
CA ILE A 178 63.00 6.63 -14.26
C ILE A 178 64.05 7.35 -13.40
N THR A 179 63.88 8.66 -13.23
CA THR A 179 64.71 9.45 -12.30
C THR A 179 63.85 10.12 -11.23
N GLN A 180 63.10 11.16 -11.59
CA GLN A 180 62.22 11.91 -10.68
C GLN A 180 60.73 11.76 -11.00
N GLY A 181 60.38 11.00 -12.04
CA GLY A 181 59.00 10.72 -12.41
C GLY A 181 58.43 9.47 -11.71
N VAL A 182 57.11 9.31 -11.80
CA VAL A 182 56.36 8.25 -11.11
C VAL A 182 55.40 7.54 -12.06
N LEU A 183 55.46 6.21 -12.09
CA LEU A 183 54.48 5.36 -12.78
C LEU A 183 53.54 4.71 -11.76
N LYS A 184 52.23 4.89 -11.93
CA LYS A 184 51.18 4.30 -11.09
C LYS A 184 50.33 3.34 -11.93
N ILE A 185 50.18 2.10 -11.45
CA ILE A 185 49.46 1.04 -12.16
C ILE A 185 48.41 0.42 -11.24
N ASN A 186 47.15 0.34 -11.67
CA ASN A 186 46.08 -0.30 -10.88
C ASN A 186 46.36 -1.80 -10.68
N GLY A 187 46.27 -2.29 -9.44
CA GLY A 187 46.56 -3.68 -9.05
C GLY A 187 48.01 -3.92 -8.64
N ASP A 188 48.32 -5.17 -8.24
CA ASP A 188 49.67 -5.58 -7.83
C ASP A 188 50.52 -5.99 -9.04
N HIS A 189 51.38 -5.07 -9.48
CA HIS A 189 52.29 -5.24 -10.62
C HIS A 189 53.77 -5.33 -10.21
N ARG A 190 54.06 -5.41 -8.91
CA ARG A 190 55.44 -5.41 -8.38
C ARG A 190 56.31 -6.49 -9.01
N SER A 191 55.77 -7.70 -9.17
CA SER A 191 56.49 -8.81 -9.81
C SER A 191 56.86 -8.51 -11.26
N LYS A 192 55.94 -7.90 -12.03
CA LYS A 192 56.16 -7.54 -13.43
C LYS A 192 57.22 -6.44 -13.56
N ILE A 193 57.14 -5.40 -12.73
CA ILE A 193 58.11 -4.28 -12.72
C ILE A 193 59.49 -4.71 -12.26
N ASN A 194 59.57 -5.51 -11.19
CA ASN A 194 60.84 -6.02 -10.68
C ASN A 194 61.55 -6.90 -11.72
N ASN A 195 60.81 -7.67 -12.52
CA ASN A 195 61.38 -8.46 -13.61
C ASN A 195 62.00 -7.59 -14.70
N TYR A 196 61.38 -6.46 -15.06
CA TYR A 196 61.95 -5.53 -16.04
C TYR A 196 63.11 -4.69 -15.48
N ALA A 197 63.11 -4.41 -14.17
CA ALA A 197 64.18 -3.67 -13.49
C ALA A 197 65.40 -4.56 -13.16
N ALA A 198 65.21 -5.89 -13.11
CA ALA A 198 66.29 -6.85 -12.99
C ALA A 198 67.03 -7.02 -14.33
N PRO A 199 68.35 -7.29 -14.31
CA PRO A 199 69.09 -7.60 -15.52
C PRO A 199 68.64 -8.95 -16.08
N ASP A 200 68.38 -9.00 -17.38
CA ASP A 200 68.04 -10.23 -18.10
C ASP A 200 69.28 -11.13 -18.34
N ASP A 201 69.10 -12.22 -19.08
CA ASP A 201 70.17 -13.17 -19.41
C ASP A 201 71.33 -12.55 -20.22
N GLN A 202 71.13 -11.38 -20.83
CA GLN A 202 72.17 -10.60 -21.52
C GLN A 202 72.73 -9.45 -20.66
N GLY A 203 72.26 -9.28 -19.43
CA GLY A 203 72.67 -8.24 -18.50
C GLY A 203 71.97 -6.90 -18.71
N VAL A 204 70.94 -6.85 -19.55
CA VAL A 204 70.18 -5.65 -19.90
C VAL A 204 69.05 -5.45 -18.88
N ARG A 205 68.92 -4.23 -18.38
CA ARG A 205 67.76 -3.79 -17.58
C ARG A 205 66.84 -2.99 -18.48
N TRP A 206 65.58 -3.39 -18.50
CA TRP A 206 64.55 -2.81 -19.38
C TRP A 206 63.90 -1.58 -18.75
N ILE A 207 63.90 -1.53 -17.41
CA ILE A 207 63.60 -0.34 -16.62
C ILE A 207 64.83 0.03 -15.79
N THR A 208 65.37 1.25 -15.96
CA THR A 208 66.53 1.73 -15.22
C THR A 208 66.19 2.89 -14.28
N ALA A 209 66.96 3.02 -13.19
CA ALA A 209 66.89 4.14 -12.25
C ALA A 209 68.14 5.01 -12.40
N PHE A 210 67.96 6.31 -12.69
CA PHE A 210 69.07 7.25 -12.90
C PHE A 210 70.11 6.74 -13.89
N GLY A 211 69.68 6.24 -15.05
CA GLY A 211 70.59 5.66 -16.04
C GLY A 211 71.35 4.42 -15.57
N GLY A 212 70.93 3.80 -14.46
CA GLY A 212 71.50 2.58 -13.88
C GLY A 212 72.20 2.75 -12.52
N ASP A 213 72.38 3.99 -12.04
CA ASP A 213 73.12 4.30 -10.81
C ASP A 213 72.25 4.29 -9.53
N GLY A 214 70.93 4.22 -9.68
CA GLY A 214 69.98 4.13 -8.57
C GLY A 214 69.27 2.77 -8.47
N GLU A 215 68.30 2.72 -7.56
CA GLU A 215 67.44 1.54 -7.38
C GLU A 215 65.98 1.87 -7.72
N ILE A 216 65.34 1.04 -8.54
CA ILE A 216 63.87 1.10 -8.78
C ILE A 216 63.15 0.48 -7.59
N LYS A 217 62.14 1.18 -7.08
CA LYS A 217 61.20 0.72 -6.06
C LYS A 217 59.80 0.61 -6.63
N ALA A 218 59.09 -0.43 -6.24
CA ALA A 218 57.70 -0.68 -6.61
C ALA A 218 56.90 -1.04 -5.35
N ASP A 219 56.06 -0.12 -4.90
CA ASP A 219 55.27 -0.24 -3.67
C ASP A 219 53.79 -0.46 -4.03
N TYR A 220 53.12 -1.41 -3.36
CA TYR A 220 51.71 -1.70 -3.56
C TYR A 220 50.93 -1.39 -2.27
N ASP A 221 49.94 -0.52 -2.36
CA ASP A 221 49.16 -0.02 -1.21
C ASP A 221 47.86 -0.79 -0.95
N GLY A 222 47.57 -1.82 -1.76
CA GLY A 222 46.31 -2.57 -1.71
C GLY A 222 45.36 -2.27 -2.88
N MET A 223 45.64 -1.22 -3.68
CA MET A 223 44.90 -0.90 -4.90
C MET A 223 45.81 -0.50 -6.07
N ILE A 224 46.93 0.18 -5.84
CA ILE A 224 47.82 0.73 -6.89
C ILE A 224 49.28 0.34 -6.62
N THR A 225 50.00 -0.06 -7.66
CA THR A 225 51.48 -0.18 -7.65
C THR A 225 52.11 1.13 -8.08
N THR A 226 52.91 1.75 -7.21
CA THR A 226 53.67 2.99 -7.48
C THR A 226 55.15 2.68 -7.70
N VAL A 227 55.72 3.11 -8.83
CA VAL A 227 57.10 2.84 -9.25
C VAL A 227 57.93 4.14 -9.30
N TYR A 228 59.08 4.17 -8.61
CA TYR A 228 59.97 5.35 -8.48
C TYR A 228 61.44 4.96 -8.15
N ALA A 229 62.39 5.91 -8.00
CA ALA A 229 63.83 5.66 -7.79
C ALA A 229 64.46 6.32 -6.52
N VAL A 230 65.51 5.73 -5.86
CA VAL A 230 66.08 6.17 -4.52
C VAL A 230 67.63 6.05 -4.27
N TYR A 231 68.21 6.70 -3.20
CA TYR A 231 69.64 6.70 -2.72
C TYR A 231 69.89 7.12 -1.18
N GLY A 232 70.43 6.32 -0.20
CA GLY A 232 70.91 6.73 1.20
C GLY A 232 70.15 6.26 2.53
N SER A 233 70.57 6.60 3.82
CA SER A 233 69.92 6.25 5.18
C SER A 233 69.66 7.42 6.23
N GLU A 234 68.88 7.22 7.34
CA GLU A 234 68.00 8.24 8.08
C GLU A 234 68.22 8.60 9.63
N VAL A 235 67.32 9.43 10.27
CA VAL A 235 67.38 10.16 11.61
C VAL A 235 66.77 9.46 12.89
N GLY A 236 66.95 10.01 14.13
CA GLY A 236 66.67 9.41 15.48
C GLY A 236 65.35 9.77 16.23
N VAL A 237 65.31 9.79 17.60
CA VAL A 237 64.08 9.92 18.47
C VAL A 237 63.22 11.16 18.14
N ILE A 238 61.88 11.06 18.23
CA ILE A 238 60.91 12.10 17.79
C ILE A 238 59.75 12.39 18.79
N ASP A 239 59.24 13.63 18.80
CA ASP A 239 58.03 14.08 19.53
C ASP A 239 57.27 15.18 18.74
N PRO A 240 55.95 15.09 18.47
CA PRO A 240 55.00 14.04 18.81
C PRO A 240 55.43 12.68 18.27
N ALA A 241 55.24 11.64 19.08
CA ALA A 241 55.54 10.27 18.68
C ALA A 241 54.75 9.88 17.41
N ASP A 242 55.33 9.02 16.57
CA ASP A 242 54.65 8.59 15.34
C ASP A 242 53.29 7.95 15.65
N LYS A 243 52.28 8.44 14.94
CA LYS A 243 50.84 8.13 15.03
C LYS A 243 50.17 8.58 16.34
N ALA A 244 50.70 9.60 17.02
CA ALA A 244 50.00 10.19 18.18
C ALA A 244 48.64 10.78 17.77
N GLU A 245 47.61 10.58 18.60
CA GLU A 245 46.23 11.03 18.40
C GLU A 245 45.84 12.09 19.45
N GLY A 246 44.91 12.99 19.12
CA GLY A 246 44.43 14.02 20.05
C GLY A 246 45.47 15.09 20.39
N VAL A 247 46.44 15.30 19.50
CA VAL A 247 47.52 16.26 19.71
C VAL A 247 46.96 17.69 19.67
N SER A 248 47.46 18.55 20.54
CA SER A 248 47.05 19.96 20.55
C SER A 248 47.33 20.61 19.20
N VAL A 249 46.44 21.47 18.73
CA VAL A 249 46.69 22.28 17.53
C VAL A 249 47.87 23.25 17.69
N ASN A 250 48.37 23.46 18.90
CA ASN A 250 49.54 24.30 19.17
C ASN A 250 50.81 23.47 19.46
N ALA A 251 50.90 22.23 18.96
CA ALA A 251 52.03 21.34 19.23
C ALA A 251 53.23 21.58 18.27
N ASP A 252 54.42 21.68 18.85
CA ASP A 252 55.71 21.71 18.13
C ASP A 252 56.18 20.29 17.79
N VAL A 253 57.01 20.13 16.74
CA VAL A 253 57.68 18.85 16.41
C VAL A 253 59.19 18.91 16.67
N SER A 254 59.78 17.82 17.17
CA SER A 254 61.20 17.76 17.56
C SER A 254 61.84 16.40 17.26
N TRP A 255 63.16 16.36 17.01
CA TRP A 255 63.89 15.15 16.58
C TRP A 255 65.36 15.08 17.04
N GLU A 256 66.00 13.90 16.90
CA GLU A 256 67.46 13.73 17.08
C GLU A 256 68.20 13.53 15.72
N PRO A 257 69.36 14.19 15.49
CA PRO A 257 70.04 14.21 14.18
C PRO A 257 70.97 12.99 13.93
N SER A 258 71.21 12.62 12.65
CA SER A 258 72.10 11.51 12.25
C SER A 258 73.59 11.90 12.08
N ASP A 259 74.51 10.93 12.20
CA ASP A 259 75.98 11.13 12.31
C ASP A 259 76.70 11.85 11.15
N MET A 260 76.12 11.92 9.94
CA MET A 260 76.69 12.65 8.78
C MET A 260 75.86 13.86 8.34
N ALA A 261 74.85 14.24 9.12
CA ALA A 261 74.02 15.41 8.85
C ALA A 261 74.83 16.69 8.98
N ILE A 262 74.71 17.59 8.01
CA ILE A 262 75.23 18.97 8.13
C ILE A 262 74.10 19.99 8.32
N SER A 263 72.88 19.64 7.90
CA SER A 263 71.64 20.38 8.11
C SER A 263 70.45 19.44 7.87
N HIS A 264 69.26 19.86 8.30
CA HIS A 264 68.02 19.13 8.14
C HIS A 264 67.07 19.87 7.24
N ASP A 265 66.59 19.22 6.20
CA ASP A 265 65.45 19.74 5.46
C ASP A 265 64.18 19.26 6.16
N ILE A 266 63.45 20.18 6.77
CA ILE A 266 62.23 19.91 7.52
C ILE A 266 61.07 19.94 6.54
N TYR A 267 60.25 18.90 6.56
CA TYR A 267 59.02 18.81 5.81
C TYR A 267 57.90 18.60 6.81
N PHE A 268 56.85 19.40 6.71
CA PHE A 268 55.72 19.36 7.63
C PHE A 268 54.47 19.84 6.91
N GLY A 269 53.37 19.12 7.04
CA GLY A 269 52.08 19.52 6.49
C GLY A 269 51.07 18.38 6.57
N THR A 270 49.93 18.52 5.92
CA THR A 270 48.79 17.58 6.04
C THR A 270 48.76 16.51 4.96
N ILE A 271 49.73 16.55 4.05
CA ILE A 271 49.86 15.66 2.91
C ILE A 271 51.02 14.71 3.19
N ASN A 272 50.87 13.43 2.86
CA ASN A 272 51.98 12.47 2.89
C ASN A 272 52.43 12.20 1.44
N PRO A 273 53.69 12.47 1.07
CA PRO A 273 54.76 13.03 1.89
C PRO A 273 54.59 14.53 2.13
N PRO A 274 55.03 15.04 3.29
CA PRO A 274 54.81 16.43 3.67
C PRO A 274 55.65 17.39 2.83
N PRO A 275 55.19 18.64 2.64
CA PRO A 275 55.91 19.66 1.88
C PRO A 275 57.12 20.16 2.64
N PHE A 276 58.15 20.58 1.90
CA PHE A 276 59.34 21.20 2.48
C PHE A 276 58.99 22.54 3.11
N VAL A 277 59.43 22.75 4.34
CA VAL A 277 59.28 24.00 5.07
C VAL A 277 60.56 24.81 4.96
N LYS A 278 61.66 24.28 5.48
CA LYS A 278 62.93 25.00 5.59
C LYS A 278 64.10 24.06 5.85
N ASN A 279 65.29 24.54 5.52
CA ASN A 279 66.54 23.92 5.93
C ASN A 279 66.96 24.50 7.30
N GLN A 280 67.28 23.63 8.26
CA GLN A 280 67.65 23.99 9.62
C GLN A 280 69.06 23.49 9.94
N PRO A 281 69.99 24.37 10.37
CA PRO A 281 71.32 23.95 10.81
C PRO A 281 71.26 23.25 12.17
N LEU A 282 72.31 22.48 12.49
CA LEU A 282 72.43 21.75 13.76
C LEU A 282 72.48 22.69 14.98
N GLY A 283 71.98 22.23 16.13
CA GLY A 283 72.00 22.91 17.43
C GLY A 283 70.64 23.42 17.93
N ASN A 284 69.56 23.19 17.18
CA ASN A 284 68.18 23.46 17.59
C ASN A 284 67.22 22.51 16.85
N GLU A 285 66.96 21.34 17.40
CA GLU A 285 66.22 20.25 16.75
C GLU A 285 64.72 20.24 17.11
N VAL A 286 64.11 21.42 17.05
CA VAL A 286 62.67 21.66 17.25
C VAL A 286 62.15 22.56 16.13
N TYR A 287 60.91 22.32 15.70
CA TYR A 287 60.17 23.12 14.73
C TYR A 287 58.75 23.38 15.23
N ASP A 288 58.43 24.64 15.43
CA ASP A 288 57.07 25.14 15.71
C ASP A 288 56.37 25.40 14.36
N PRO A 289 55.33 24.61 14.00
CA PRO A 289 54.58 24.79 12.76
C PRO A 289 53.52 25.90 12.82
N GLY A 290 53.32 26.54 13.97
CA GLY A 290 52.19 27.42 14.25
C GLY A 290 50.91 26.64 14.59
N GLU A 291 49.78 27.35 14.68
CA GLU A 291 48.48 26.74 14.96
C GLU A 291 48.03 25.83 13.81
N LEU A 292 47.78 24.57 14.12
CA LEU A 292 47.42 23.49 13.22
C LEU A 292 45.90 23.37 13.05
N MET A 293 45.45 22.91 11.88
CA MET A 293 44.02 22.56 11.67
C MET A 293 43.61 21.39 12.55
N TYR A 294 42.42 21.47 13.14
CA TYR A 294 41.83 20.40 13.94
C TYR A 294 41.58 19.14 13.13
N GLY A 295 41.63 18.00 13.80
CA GLY A 295 41.28 16.71 13.26
C GLY A 295 42.12 16.21 12.12
N THR A 296 43.18 16.94 11.86
CA THR A 296 43.92 16.80 10.64
C THR A 296 45.15 15.99 10.96
N LYS A 297 45.35 14.95 10.17
CA LYS A 297 46.54 14.16 10.25
C LYS A 297 47.67 14.95 9.59
N TYR A 298 48.61 15.40 10.41
CA TYR A 298 49.84 16.00 9.96
C TYR A 298 50.87 14.92 9.75
N TYR A 299 51.61 15.09 8.68
CA TYR A 299 52.77 14.32 8.34
C TYR A 299 53.97 15.23 8.46
N TRP A 300 55.06 14.68 8.94
CA TRP A 300 56.30 15.41 9.04
C TRP A 300 57.47 14.47 8.81
N LYS A 301 58.52 15.01 8.25
CA LYS A 301 59.66 14.26 7.74
C LYS A 301 60.87 15.14 7.84
N ILE A 302 61.96 14.55 8.26
CA ILE A 302 63.25 15.22 8.32
C ILE A 302 64.17 14.56 7.31
N ASN A 303 64.42 15.23 6.18
CA ASN A 303 65.45 14.76 5.27
C ASN A 303 66.82 15.18 5.81
N THR A 304 67.77 14.26 5.73
CA THR A 304 69.15 14.54 6.13
C THR A 304 69.91 15.09 4.95
N VAL A 305 70.37 16.33 5.03
CA VAL A 305 71.22 16.92 3.99
C VAL A 305 72.68 16.56 4.25
N THR A 306 73.34 16.03 3.22
CA THR A 306 74.77 15.68 3.23
C THR A 306 75.50 16.34 2.07
N SER A 307 76.82 16.20 2.02
CA SER A 307 77.64 16.73 0.92
C SER A 307 77.48 16.02 -0.43
N LEU A 308 76.83 14.85 -0.47
CA LEU A 308 76.61 14.06 -1.70
C LEU A 308 75.17 14.17 -2.22
N GLY A 309 74.27 14.78 -1.45
CA GLY A 309 72.85 14.85 -1.73
C GLY A 309 72.01 14.81 -0.46
N THR A 310 70.72 15.01 -0.63
CA THR A 310 69.74 14.98 0.47
C THR A 310 69.12 13.60 0.53
N ASN A 311 69.30 12.90 1.66
CA ASN A 311 68.65 11.62 1.90
C ASN A 311 67.24 11.88 2.44
N PRO A 312 66.18 11.35 1.80
CA PRO A 312 64.84 11.45 2.33
C PRO A 312 64.71 10.66 3.65
N GLY A 313 64.11 11.27 4.68
CA GLY A 313 63.75 10.56 5.92
C GLY A 313 62.39 9.85 5.85
N HIS A 314 62.03 9.10 6.90
CA HIS A 314 60.70 8.52 7.05
C HIS A 314 59.69 9.62 7.32
N VAL A 315 58.49 9.43 6.79
CA VAL A 315 57.36 10.29 7.08
C VAL A 315 56.67 9.76 8.33
N TRP A 316 56.71 10.54 9.40
CA TRP A 316 55.93 10.30 10.60
C TRP A 316 54.63 11.08 10.54
N SER A 317 53.68 10.69 11.38
CA SER A 317 52.40 11.38 11.45
C SER A 317 51.91 11.59 12.87
N PHE A 318 51.04 12.56 13.07
CA PHE A 318 50.18 12.66 14.23
C PHE A 318 48.86 13.31 13.81
N LYS A 319 47.80 13.13 14.59
CA LYS A 319 46.50 13.72 14.31
C LYS A 319 46.14 14.70 15.42
N THR A 320 45.84 15.93 15.04
CA THR A 320 45.33 16.94 15.97
C THR A 320 43.90 16.57 16.41
N GLY A 321 43.48 17.00 17.61
CA GLY A 321 42.11 16.75 18.08
C GLY A 321 41.05 17.27 17.09
N GLN A 322 39.95 16.53 16.85
CA GLN A 322 38.89 16.90 15.90
C GLN A 322 37.93 17.94 16.50
N VAL A 323 37.66 19.02 15.78
CA VAL A 323 36.36 19.72 15.91
C VAL A 323 35.28 18.79 15.38
N PRO A 324 34.01 18.92 15.81
CA PRO A 324 32.98 17.99 15.41
C PRO A 324 32.76 17.93 13.90
N GLY A 325 32.22 16.82 13.40
CA GLY A 325 31.67 16.76 12.04
C GLY A 325 30.56 17.80 11.81
N ALA A 326 30.12 17.97 10.57
CA ALA A 326 28.96 18.82 10.28
C ALA A 326 27.66 18.08 10.63
N ALA A 327 26.67 18.82 11.15
CA ALA A 327 25.31 18.31 11.32
C ALA A 327 24.71 17.88 9.98
N GLN A 328 23.88 16.84 10.00
CA GLN A 328 23.06 16.42 8.84
C GLN A 328 21.58 16.59 9.21
N VAL A 329 20.90 17.57 8.61
CA VAL A 329 19.46 17.79 8.85
C VAL A 329 18.66 16.67 8.20
N LEU A 330 17.82 16.00 8.98
CA LEU A 330 16.97 14.90 8.52
C LEU A 330 15.58 15.43 8.16
N ARG A 331 14.97 16.23 9.04
CA ARG A 331 13.61 16.77 8.86
C ARG A 331 13.54 18.19 9.46
N PRO A 332 12.94 19.17 8.75
CA PRO A 332 12.52 19.11 7.34
C PRO A 332 13.72 19.00 6.38
N ALA A 333 13.55 18.30 5.25
CA ALA A 333 14.61 18.14 4.27
C ALA A 333 14.95 19.47 3.57
N ASP A 334 16.17 19.60 3.06
CA ASP A 334 16.60 20.84 2.39
C ASP A 334 15.79 21.11 1.12
N GLY A 335 15.23 22.32 1.03
CA GLY A 335 14.32 22.75 -0.02
C GLY A 335 12.90 22.20 0.11
N GLN A 336 12.55 21.46 1.18
CA GLN A 336 11.22 20.88 1.35
C GLN A 336 10.14 21.98 1.41
N THR A 337 9.07 21.81 0.64
CA THR A 337 7.89 22.67 0.65
C THR A 337 6.71 21.97 1.32
N GLY A 338 5.76 22.73 1.88
CA GLY A 338 4.59 22.13 2.54
C GLY A 338 4.88 21.59 3.94
N VAL A 339 5.91 22.13 4.59
CA VAL A 339 6.33 21.70 5.93
C VAL A 339 5.33 22.18 6.99
N LYS A 340 4.95 21.33 7.95
CA LYS A 340 4.06 21.68 9.07
C LYS A 340 4.52 22.98 9.77
N ASN A 341 3.58 23.83 10.16
CA ASN A 341 3.87 25.15 10.69
C ASN A 341 4.47 25.11 12.12
N ASN A 342 4.43 23.96 12.80
CA ASN A 342 5.12 23.70 14.06
C ASN A 342 6.27 22.67 13.91
N ALA A 343 6.76 22.46 12.68
CA ALA A 343 7.73 21.40 12.42
C ALA A 343 9.01 21.58 13.23
N ASN A 344 9.33 20.54 13.98
CA ASN A 344 10.59 20.41 14.69
C ASN A 344 11.75 20.19 13.71
N ILE A 345 12.89 20.77 14.05
CA ILE A 345 14.13 20.61 13.28
C ILE A 345 14.94 19.51 13.94
N ILE A 346 15.15 18.41 13.22
CA ILE A 346 15.88 17.24 13.68
C ILE A 346 17.09 17.04 12.78
N TRP A 347 18.25 16.81 13.41
CA TRP A 347 19.49 16.52 12.71
C TRP A 347 20.25 15.39 13.39
N THR A 348 21.13 14.74 12.64
CA THR A 348 22.16 13.88 13.21
C THR A 348 23.39 14.75 13.54
N PRO A 349 23.91 14.69 14.77
CA PRO A 349 25.18 15.32 15.14
C PRO A 349 26.31 14.92 14.22
N GLY A 350 27.24 15.84 14.00
CA GLY A 350 28.50 15.47 13.40
C GLY A 350 29.36 14.63 14.35
N ASP A 351 30.13 13.69 13.81
CA ASP A 351 31.03 12.84 14.58
C ASP A 351 31.91 13.66 15.53
N GLY A 352 31.88 13.33 16.83
CA GLY A 352 32.66 14.00 17.87
C GLY A 352 32.07 15.29 18.41
N SER A 353 30.81 15.61 18.11
CA SER A 353 30.07 16.73 18.70
C SER A 353 29.69 16.51 20.17
N VAL A 354 29.67 17.60 20.93
CA VAL A 354 29.28 17.63 22.34
C VAL A 354 28.09 18.58 22.57
N SER A 355 27.94 19.62 21.73
CA SER A 355 26.80 20.55 21.77
C SER A 355 26.57 21.22 20.42
N HIS A 356 25.40 21.80 20.19
CA HIS A 356 24.93 22.32 18.90
C HIS A 356 24.46 23.77 19.05
N GLU A 357 24.99 24.69 18.26
CA GLU A 357 24.57 26.10 18.22
C GLU A 357 23.61 26.30 17.05
N VAL A 358 22.35 26.63 17.34
CA VAL A 358 21.29 26.69 16.32
C VAL A 358 21.00 28.13 15.91
N TYR A 359 20.98 28.40 14.61
CA TYR A 359 20.63 29.68 14.02
C TYR A 359 19.45 29.49 13.07
N PHE A 360 18.37 30.24 13.28
CA PHE A 360 17.10 30.01 12.60
C PHE A 360 16.34 31.32 12.34
N GLY A 361 15.95 31.58 11.09
CA GLY A 361 15.21 32.78 10.71
C GLY A 361 14.80 32.83 9.24
N THR A 362 14.11 33.89 8.83
CA THR A 362 13.56 34.05 7.45
C THR A 362 14.46 34.84 6.51
N ASP A 363 15.59 35.34 6.99
CA ASP A 363 16.60 36.05 6.20
C ASP A 363 17.85 35.17 6.08
N LEU A 364 18.07 34.64 4.87
CA LEU A 364 19.22 33.81 4.52
C LEU A 364 20.54 34.47 4.91
N ALA A 365 20.70 35.76 4.64
CA ALA A 365 21.95 36.46 4.92
C ALA A 365 22.13 36.66 6.44
N ALA A 366 21.06 36.90 7.19
CA ALA A 366 21.14 37.01 8.64
C ALA A 366 21.54 35.68 9.30
N VAL A 367 20.97 34.56 8.86
CA VAL A 367 21.29 33.21 9.37
C VAL A 367 22.72 32.82 8.97
N ALA A 368 23.09 33.04 7.71
CA ALA A 368 24.44 32.72 7.23
C ALA A 368 25.55 33.49 7.98
N ASN A 369 25.28 34.71 8.45
CA ASN A 369 26.28 35.58 9.08
C ASN A 369 26.16 35.68 10.61
N ALA A 370 25.23 34.96 11.24
CA ALA A 370 25.08 34.99 12.69
C ALA A 370 26.31 34.37 13.36
N ALA A 371 26.80 34.98 14.45
CA ALA A 371 28.04 34.60 15.12
C ALA A 371 27.87 34.35 16.63
N ASP A 372 26.75 34.78 17.20
CA ASP A 372 26.42 34.59 18.62
C ASP A 372 25.12 33.77 18.68
N PRO A 373 25.16 32.52 19.19
CA PRO A 373 23.98 31.66 19.25
C PRO A 373 22.89 32.22 20.17
N ASP A 374 23.21 33.17 21.06
CA ASP A 374 22.23 33.79 21.97
C ASP A 374 21.63 35.08 21.39
N VAL A 375 22.02 35.51 20.17
CA VAL A 375 21.55 36.73 19.51
C VAL A 375 20.85 36.38 18.19
N LEU A 376 19.59 36.82 18.04
CA LEU A 376 18.75 36.53 16.86
C LEU A 376 19.47 36.81 15.51
N PRO A 377 19.47 35.86 14.54
CA PRO A 377 18.65 34.65 14.52
C PRO A 377 19.20 33.44 15.31
N GLY A 378 20.25 33.59 16.12
CA GLY A 378 20.70 32.58 17.08
C GLY A 378 19.60 32.18 18.08
N ARG A 379 19.50 30.87 18.35
CA ARG A 379 18.47 30.22 19.18
C ARG A 379 19.00 29.51 20.41
N GLY A 380 20.32 29.53 20.61
CA GLY A 380 21.02 28.98 21.76
C GLY A 380 21.93 27.81 21.41
N SER A 381 22.60 27.31 22.46
CA SER A 381 23.41 26.09 22.43
C SER A 381 22.66 24.95 23.11
N PHE A 382 22.59 23.80 22.45
CA PHE A 382 21.83 22.61 22.86
C PHE A 382 22.77 21.41 23.02
N ASP A 383 22.46 20.46 23.90
CA ASP A 383 23.16 19.18 24.05
C ASP A 383 22.36 17.98 23.49
N VAL A 384 21.24 18.28 22.82
CA VAL A 384 20.37 17.34 22.11
C VAL A 384 20.25 17.76 20.65
N SER A 385 20.00 16.80 19.75
CA SER A 385 20.05 16.97 18.30
C SER A 385 18.70 17.34 17.69
N PHE A 386 18.01 18.24 18.38
CA PHE A 386 16.65 18.66 18.10
C PHE A 386 16.48 20.12 18.51
N TYR A 387 15.75 20.88 17.69
CA TYR A 387 15.34 22.25 17.99
C TYR A 387 13.88 22.43 17.63
N ASP A 388 13.09 22.83 18.61
CA ASP A 388 11.71 23.26 18.45
C ASP A 388 11.71 24.79 18.22
N PRO A 389 11.45 25.27 16.98
CA PRO A 389 11.36 26.70 16.71
C PRO A 389 10.07 27.34 17.24
N GLY A 390 9.17 26.53 17.81
CA GLY A 390 7.80 26.90 18.10
C GLY A 390 7.05 27.22 16.82
N GLN A 391 6.12 28.16 16.94
CA GLN A 391 5.20 28.46 15.86
C GLN A 391 5.84 29.21 14.69
N LEU A 392 5.81 28.62 13.49
CA LEU A 392 6.27 29.22 12.25
C LEU A 392 5.13 29.93 11.49
N ALA A 393 5.51 30.94 10.71
CA ALA A 393 4.60 31.64 9.81
C ALA A 393 4.32 30.76 8.57
N PRO A 394 3.07 30.70 8.08
CA PRO A 394 2.70 29.92 6.90
C PRO A 394 3.30 30.51 5.63
N GLU A 395 3.38 29.68 4.58
CA GLU A 395 3.94 30.04 3.25
C GLU A 395 5.29 30.77 3.33
N THR A 396 6.07 30.51 4.37
CA THR A 396 7.28 31.27 4.67
C THR A 396 8.48 30.36 4.56
N THR A 397 9.46 30.78 3.76
CA THR A 397 10.74 30.10 3.69
C THR A 397 11.60 30.47 4.90
N TYR A 398 11.97 29.46 5.67
CA TYR A 398 12.91 29.56 6.78
C TYR A 398 14.27 29.02 6.37
N TYR A 399 15.30 29.64 6.93
CA TYR A 399 16.70 29.27 6.76
C TYR A 399 17.25 28.86 8.12
N LEU A 400 18.04 27.79 8.14
CA LEU A 400 18.61 27.24 9.36
C LEU A 400 20.07 26.86 9.18
N ARG A 401 20.86 27.05 10.23
CA ARG A 401 22.28 26.65 10.31
C ARG A 401 22.53 26.06 11.69
N ILE A 402 23.23 24.93 11.75
CA ILE A 402 23.55 24.21 12.99
C ILE A 402 25.06 24.09 13.10
N ASP A 403 25.64 24.75 14.09
CA ASP A 403 27.08 24.76 14.29
C ASP A 403 27.44 23.77 15.41
N GLU A 404 28.23 22.73 15.09
CA GLU A 404 28.54 21.63 15.99
C GLU A 404 29.80 21.95 16.83
N ARG A 405 29.75 21.79 18.16
CA ARG A 405 30.80 22.21 19.11
C ARG A 405 31.33 21.06 19.97
N ASN A 406 32.64 21.05 20.22
CA ASN A 406 33.28 20.25 21.28
C ASN A 406 34.44 21.02 21.95
N SER A 407 35.23 20.33 22.80
CA SER A 407 36.37 20.92 23.52
C SER A 407 37.52 21.40 22.61
N HIS A 408 37.50 21.03 21.34
CA HIS A 408 38.49 21.43 20.33
C HIS A 408 37.96 22.53 19.40
N GLY A 409 36.67 22.89 19.40
CA GLY A 409 36.16 24.06 18.67
C GLY A 409 34.78 23.83 18.05
N VAL A 410 34.42 24.67 17.07
CA VAL A 410 33.09 24.69 16.44
C VAL A 410 33.22 24.44 14.93
N ASN A 411 32.34 23.63 14.37
CA ASN A 411 32.19 23.43 12.94
C ASN A 411 30.85 24.01 12.46
N GLN A 412 30.91 25.01 11.57
CA GLN A 412 29.72 25.65 11.03
C GLN A 412 29.18 24.88 9.84
N SER A 413 27.88 24.57 9.83
CA SER A 413 27.25 23.88 8.71
C SER A 413 26.83 24.82 7.58
N VAL A 414 26.42 24.23 6.45
CA VAL A 414 25.74 24.95 5.37
C VAL A 414 24.37 25.44 5.83
N VAL A 415 23.84 26.48 5.18
CA VAL A 415 22.48 26.95 5.47
C VAL A 415 21.49 26.13 4.67
N TRP A 416 20.58 25.45 5.36
CA TRP A 416 19.44 24.76 4.76
C TRP A 416 18.23 25.65 4.72
N SER A 417 17.27 25.29 3.88
CA SER A 417 15.99 25.99 3.81
C SER A 417 14.81 25.03 3.76
N PHE A 418 13.66 25.49 4.24
CA PHE A 418 12.38 24.83 3.98
C PHE A 418 11.28 25.88 3.91
N THR A 419 10.18 25.56 3.23
CA THR A 419 9.00 26.43 3.13
C THR A 419 7.82 25.78 3.81
N THR A 420 7.28 26.48 4.81
CA THR A 420 6.11 26.05 5.55
C THR A 420 4.87 25.98 4.67
N ALA A 421 3.95 25.08 5.00
CA ALA A 421 2.68 24.93 4.31
C ALA A 421 1.87 26.23 4.36
N ALA A 422 0.94 26.38 3.42
CA ALA A 422 -0.07 27.41 3.55
C ALA A 422 -0.89 27.19 4.83
N THR A 423 -1.36 28.26 5.45
CA THR A 423 -2.32 28.15 6.55
C THR A 423 -3.52 27.39 6.06
N ILE A 424 -3.79 26.24 6.68
CA ILE A 424 -5.08 25.59 6.60
C ILE A 424 -6.02 26.44 7.46
N GLU A 425 -7.12 26.90 6.88
CA GLU A 425 -8.07 27.75 7.58
C GLU A 425 -8.71 26.92 8.72
N GLY A 426 -8.65 27.34 9.98
CA GLY A 426 -9.14 26.53 11.11
C GLY A 426 -8.09 25.69 11.84
N ASP A 427 -6.86 25.63 11.34
CA ASP A 427 -5.69 25.10 12.06
C ASP A 427 -5.24 26.20 13.05
N ILE A 428 -5.67 26.10 14.31
CA ILE A 428 -5.50 27.11 15.36
C ILE A 428 -4.17 26.89 16.09
N ASN A 429 -3.72 25.64 16.24
CA ASN A 429 -2.47 25.25 16.89
C ASN A 429 -1.28 25.18 15.92
N PHE A 430 -1.53 25.24 14.60
CA PHE A 430 -0.58 25.16 13.50
C PHE A 430 0.22 23.86 13.41
N ASP A 431 -0.38 22.74 13.80
CA ASP A 431 0.21 21.43 13.59
C ASP A 431 0.08 20.93 12.15
N GLY A 432 -0.56 21.71 11.28
CA GLY A 432 -0.75 21.38 9.88
C GLY A 432 -1.88 20.38 9.65
N ALA A 433 -2.71 20.13 10.67
CA ALA A 433 -4.01 19.49 10.58
C ALA A 433 -5.07 20.48 11.09
N VAL A 434 -6.34 20.12 10.93
CA VAL A 434 -7.41 20.75 11.71
C VAL A 434 -8.07 19.64 12.48
N ASP A 435 -7.82 19.56 13.77
CA ASP A 435 -8.16 18.39 14.58
C ASP A 435 -8.79 18.75 15.94
N THR A 436 -8.85 17.77 16.84
CA THR A 436 -9.46 17.93 18.16
C THR A 436 -8.72 18.92 19.06
N GLU A 437 -7.42 19.14 18.86
CA GLU A 437 -6.65 20.12 19.61
C GLU A 437 -7.00 21.55 19.18
N ASP A 438 -7.20 21.78 17.89
CA ASP A 438 -7.71 23.04 17.37
C ASP A 438 -9.11 23.34 17.88
N LEU A 439 -9.96 22.31 17.91
CA LEU A 439 -11.29 22.41 18.49
C LEU A 439 -11.24 22.79 19.98
N PHE A 440 -10.30 22.23 20.75
CA PHE A 440 -10.11 22.57 22.15
C PHE A 440 -9.69 24.03 22.34
N LEU A 441 -8.79 24.53 21.48
CA LEU A 441 -8.37 25.94 21.50
C LEU A 441 -9.50 26.88 21.08
N LEU A 442 -10.28 26.54 20.05
CA LEU A 442 -11.44 27.30 19.62
C LEU A 442 -12.47 27.42 20.75
N THR A 443 -12.85 26.28 21.35
CA THR A 443 -13.85 26.24 22.43
C THR A 443 -13.38 26.96 23.69
N GLY A 444 -12.09 26.84 24.03
CA GLY A 444 -11.49 27.62 25.12
C GLY A 444 -11.59 29.13 24.91
N ARG A 445 -11.37 29.62 23.67
CA ARG A 445 -11.47 31.05 23.32
C ARG A 445 -12.92 31.53 23.24
N TRP A 446 -13.82 30.69 22.79
CA TRP A 446 -15.26 30.96 22.77
C TRP A 446 -15.79 31.18 24.20
N LEU A 447 -15.38 30.35 25.16
CA LEU A 447 -15.87 30.41 26.54
C LEU A 447 -15.33 31.61 27.36
N ASP A 448 -14.24 32.25 26.93
CA ASP A 448 -13.55 33.35 27.63
C ASP A 448 -14.10 34.77 27.29
N TYR A 449 -15.43 34.94 27.26
CA TYR A 449 -16.16 36.18 26.88
C TYR A 449 -16.02 36.60 25.40
N GLY A 450 -15.99 35.62 24.48
CA GLY A 450 -16.17 35.85 23.03
C GLY A 450 -15.04 36.61 22.33
N CYS A 451 -13.97 36.93 23.06
CA CYS A 451 -12.74 37.61 22.61
C CYS A 451 -12.94 38.72 21.56
N VAL A 452 -12.74 39.98 21.97
CA VAL A 452 -13.02 41.16 21.11
C VAL A 452 -11.75 42.03 20.96
N ALA A 453 -10.80 41.58 20.12
CA ALA A 453 -9.59 42.25 19.58
C ALA A 453 -8.40 42.62 20.52
N PRO A 454 -7.16 42.80 20.00
CA PRO A 454 -6.66 42.58 18.63
C PRO A 454 -5.99 41.20 18.48
N ASP A 455 -5.65 40.83 17.25
CA ASP A 455 -4.99 39.57 16.88
C ASP A 455 -5.91 38.32 16.74
N TRP A 456 -7.08 38.47 16.07
CA TRP A 456 -7.89 37.36 15.52
C TRP A 456 -8.22 36.28 16.58
N CYS A 457 -8.22 36.71 17.85
CA CYS A 457 -8.46 35.89 19.02
C CYS A 457 -7.55 34.67 19.18
N GLY A 458 -6.27 34.83 18.81
CA GLY A 458 -5.36 33.69 18.75
C GLY A 458 -5.78 32.71 17.65
N ARG A 459 -6.34 33.25 16.55
CA ARG A 459 -6.85 32.57 15.35
C ARG A 459 -8.13 31.76 15.51
N ALA A 460 -8.74 31.79 16.70
CA ALA A 460 -10.04 31.16 16.92
C ALA A 460 -11.21 31.89 16.23
N ASP A 461 -11.04 33.17 15.85
CA ASP A 461 -11.98 33.89 14.96
C ASP A 461 -11.59 33.62 13.49
N ILE A 462 -11.88 32.40 13.04
CA ILE A 462 -11.52 31.87 11.72
C ILE A 462 -12.23 32.64 10.61
N SER A 463 -13.49 33.02 10.83
CA SER A 463 -14.34 33.82 9.94
C SER A 463 -13.93 35.29 9.85
N LYS A 464 -13.04 35.76 10.75
CA LYS A 464 -12.57 37.15 10.88
C LYS A 464 -13.72 38.12 11.15
N SER A 465 -14.74 37.67 11.86
CA SER A 465 -15.94 38.42 12.20
C SER A 465 -15.73 39.38 13.38
N SER A 466 -14.56 39.29 14.05
CA SER A 466 -14.16 39.99 15.29
C SER A 466 -14.74 39.41 16.59
N GLU A 467 -15.41 38.26 16.51
CA GLU A 467 -15.94 37.47 17.64
C GLU A 467 -15.66 35.98 17.37
N VAL A 468 -15.37 35.19 18.41
CA VAL A 468 -15.30 33.71 18.28
C VAL A 468 -16.69 33.14 18.52
N ASP A 469 -17.31 32.58 17.49
CA ASP A 469 -18.68 32.06 17.52
C ASP A 469 -18.86 30.73 16.75
N ILE A 470 -20.13 30.33 16.55
CA ILE A 470 -20.50 29.08 15.90
C ILE A 470 -20.06 29.00 14.43
N PHE A 471 -19.90 30.12 13.75
CA PHE A 471 -19.44 30.16 12.36
C PHE A 471 -17.95 29.84 12.26
N ASP A 472 -17.16 30.15 13.29
CA ASP A 472 -15.75 29.74 13.35
C ASP A 472 -15.62 28.24 13.56
N PHE A 473 -16.42 27.65 14.45
CA PHE A 473 -16.50 26.19 14.62
C PHE A 473 -16.87 25.47 13.31
N ALA A 474 -17.80 26.04 12.54
CA ALA A 474 -18.19 25.47 11.25
C ALA A 474 -17.06 25.54 10.20
N LEU A 475 -16.23 26.58 10.22
CA LEU A 475 -15.05 26.70 9.36
C LEU A 475 -13.91 25.77 9.79
N LEU A 476 -13.73 25.56 11.09
CA LEU A 476 -12.78 24.59 11.64
C LEU A 476 -13.11 23.17 11.16
N SER A 477 -14.37 22.74 11.33
CA SER A 477 -14.84 21.43 10.88
C SER A 477 -14.75 21.21 9.37
N ALA A 478 -14.73 22.26 8.55
CA ALA A 478 -14.66 22.15 7.09
C ALA A 478 -13.25 21.92 6.55
N ASN A 479 -12.21 22.08 7.39
CA ASN A 479 -10.81 22.12 6.97
C ASN A 479 -9.92 21.05 7.63
N SER A 480 -10.50 20.11 8.38
CA SER A 480 -9.82 18.90 8.86
C SER A 480 -9.33 18.08 7.67
N GLY A 481 -8.00 18.05 7.49
CA GLY A 481 -7.37 17.17 6.50
C GLY A 481 -7.50 15.69 6.89
N PRO A 482 -7.46 14.77 5.93
CA PRO A 482 -7.46 13.34 6.21
C PRO A 482 -6.17 12.94 6.96
N ASP A 483 -6.27 11.92 7.81
CA ASP A 483 -5.11 11.25 8.42
C ASP A 483 -4.12 10.82 7.31
N GLU A 484 -2.81 10.92 7.54
CA GLU A 484 -1.81 10.53 6.53
C GLU A 484 -1.84 9.05 6.18
N ASN A 485 -2.42 8.23 7.07
CA ASN A 485 -2.66 6.81 6.86
C ASN A 485 -4.07 6.48 6.33
N GLU A 486 -4.94 7.49 6.14
CA GLU A 486 -6.25 7.28 5.52
C GLU A 486 -6.10 6.73 4.10
N PRO A 487 -6.87 5.70 3.70
CA PRO A 487 -6.81 5.18 2.34
C PRO A 487 -7.15 6.26 1.32
N ALA A 488 -6.38 6.29 0.23
CA ALA A 488 -6.69 7.16 -0.90
C ALA A 488 -8.09 6.83 -1.46
N TYR A 489 -8.89 7.88 -1.68
CA TYR A 489 -10.24 7.73 -2.22
C TYR A 489 -10.26 6.87 -3.48
N THR A 490 -11.10 5.85 -3.48
CA THR A 490 -11.39 4.98 -4.63
C THR A 490 -12.87 5.06 -5.00
N ASP A 491 -13.17 5.23 -6.29
CA ASP A 491 -14.54 5.08 -6.80
C ASP A 491 -14.87 3.58 -6.92
N TYR A 492 -15.22 2.95 -5.78
CA TYR A 492 -15.54 1.52 -5.73
C TYR A 492 -16.77 1.17 -6.55
N CYS A 493 -17.72 2.10 -6.68
CA CYS A 493 -18.88 1.91 -7.55
C CYS A 493 -18.47 1.77 -9.02
N ASP A 494 -17.50 2.56 -9.50
CA ASP A 494 -16.95 2.40 -10.85
C ASP A 494 -16.08 1.15 -10.99
N MET A 495 -15.24 0.86 -9.99
CA MET A 495 -14.41 -0.35 -9.93
C MET A 495 -15.26 -1.64 -10.05
N LEU A 496 -16.41 -1.68 -9.38
CA LEU A 496 -17.32 -2.82 -9.35
C LEU A 496 -18.32 -2.83 -10.52
N SER A 497 -18.15 -1.98 -11.54
CA SER A 497 -19.03 -1.96 -12.70
C SER A 497 -18.93 -3.28 -13.49
N GLN A 498 -20.02 -4.04 -13.53
CA GLN A 498 -20.11 -5.36 -14.17
C GLN A 498 -21.05 -5.31 -15.36
N GLU A 499 -20.63 -5.82 -16.52
CA GLU A 499 -21.54 -6.06 -17.64
C GLU A 499 -22.33 -7.36 -17.40
N VAL A 500 -23.64 -7.24 -17.22
CA VAL A 500 -24.53 -8.28 -16.69
C VAL A 500 -25.65 -8.71 -17.65
N GLN A 501 -25.79 -8.11 -18.84
CA GLN A 501 -26.87 -8.45 -19.76
C GLN A 501 -26.80 -9.93 -20.17
N GLY A 502 -27.92 -10.65 -20.02
CA GLY A 502 -28.00 -12.09 -20.28
C GLY A 502 -27.25 -12.98 -19.28
N LYS A 503 -26.77 -12.42 -18.16
CA LYS A 503 -26.02 -13.13 -17.11
C LYS A 503 -26.72 -13.07 -15.76
N LYS A 504 -26.98 -11.85 -15.27
CA LYS A 504 -27.61 -11.58 -13.96
C LYS A 504 -28.85 -10.72 -14.14
N HIS A 505 -29.83 -10.88 -13.25
CA HIS A 505 -30.88 -9.89 -13.11
C HIS A 505 -30.27 -8.58 -12.57
N GLY A 506 -30.94 -7.46 -12.83
CA GLY A 506 -30.63 -6.20 -12.15
C GLY A 506 -30.96 -6.27 -10.66
N PHE A 507 -30.19 -5.61 -9.81
CA PHE A 507 -30.53 -5.45 -8.39
C PHE A 507 -30.08 -4.08 -7.89
N LEU A 508 -31.00 -3.31 -7.32
CA LEU A 508 -30.71 -2.06 -6.62
C LEU A 508 -31.46 -2.02 -5.30
N ALA A 509 -30.84 -1.44 -4.29
CA ALA A 509 -31.39 -1.36 -2.95
C ALA A 509 -31.38 0.09 -2.41
N GLY A 510 -32.53 0.52 -1.93
CA GLY A 510 -32.70 1.61 -0.96
C GLY A 510 -32.74 1.07 0.47
N ASN A 511 -33.34 1.82 1.39
CA ASN A 511 -33.65 1.39 2.73
C ASN A 511 -34.90 0.47 2.74
N LEU A 512 -36.06 0.95 2.27
CA LEU A 512 -37.31 0.18 2.23
C LEU A 512 -37.78 -0.19 0.82
N ASN A 513 -37.14 0.36 -0.22
CA ASN A 513 -37.51 0.13 -1.61
C ASN A 513 -36.37 -0.51 -2.38
N TYR A 514 -36.64 -1.64 -3.03
CA TYR A 514 -35.70 -2.39 -3.86
C TYR A 514 -36.18 -2.42 -5.32
N TYR A 515 -35.26 -2.73 -6.23
CA TYR A 515 -35.55 -2.90 -7.65
C TYR A 515 -34.84 -4.13 -8.20
N ILE A 516 -35.61 -4.97 -8.89
CA ILE A 516 -35.09 -6.11 -9.64
C ILE A 516 -35.38 -5.91 -11.13
N GLY A 517 -34.30 -5.88 -11.92
CA GLY A 517 -34.33 -5.66 -13.36
C GLY A 517 -34.41 -6.97 -14.14
N GLY A 518 -35.52 -7.23 -14.82
CA GLY A 518 -35.86 -8.57 -15.33
C GLY A 518 -36.07 -9.59 -14.20
N PHE A 519 -36.21 -10.88 -14.52
CA PHE A 519 -36.36 -11.93 -13.49
C PHE A 519 -35.52 -13.16 -13.86
N HIS A 520 -34.74 -13.64 -12.89
CA HIS A 520 -33.92 -14.83 -13.01
C HIS A 520 -34.29 -15.81 -11.88
N ALA A 521 -35.05 -16.85 -12.22
CA ALA A 521 -35.41 -17.89 -11.27
C ALA A 521 -34.22 -18.83 -11.05
N CYS A 522 -33.59 -18.76 -9.86
CA CYS A 522 -32.42 -19.60 -9.51
C CYS A 522 -31.40 -19.65 -10.67
N TRP A 523 -30.88 -18.48 -11.04
CA TRP A 523 -29.90 -18.29 -12.12
C TRP A 523 -30.38 -18.56 -13.55
N ASN A 524 -31.63 -19.00 -13.76
CA ASN A 524 -32.21 -19.16 -15.08
C ASN A 524 -33.02 -17.91 -15.48
N PRO A 525 -32.71 -17.24 -16.60
CA PRO A 525 -33.46 -16.08 -17.05
C PRO A 525 -34.89 -16.48 -17.44
N THR A 526 -35.88 -15.80 -16.86
CA THR A 526 -37.32 -16.01 -17.11
C THR A 526 -37.98 -14.77 -17.70
N GLU A 527 -37.45 -13.58 -17.43
CA GLU A 527 -37.89 -12.29 -17.97
C GLU A 527 -36.69 -11.37 -18.21
N GLU A 528 -36.70 -10.66 -19.33
CA GLU A 528 -35.66 -9.69 -19.69
C GLU A 528 -35.95 -8.31 -19.06
N GLU A 529 -34.90 -7.56 -18.78
CA GLU A 529 -35.02 -6.13 -18.43
C GLU A 529 -35.54 -5.31 -19.63
N THR A 530 -36.16 -4.17 -19.35
CA THR A 530 -36.59 -3.19 -20.35
C THR A 530 -36.43 -1.75 -19.83
N ILE A 531 -36.66 -0.77 -20.71
CA ILE A 531 -36.65 0.65 -20.35
C ILE A 531 -37.75 0.97 -19.32
N GLY A 532 -37.44 1.72 -18.26
CA GLY A 532 -38.36 2.02 -17.15
C GLY A 532 -38.10 1.21 -15.87
N PHE A 533 -39.15 0.63 -15.28
CA PHE A 533 -39.03 -0.20 -14.07
C PHE A 533 -39.88 -1.47 -14.20
N THR A 534 -39.23 -2.64 -14.29
CA THR A 534 -39.90 -3.94 -14.28
C THR A 534 -40.46 -4.25 -12.90
N HIS A 535 -39.59 -4.58 -11.93
CA HIS A 535 -39.98 -5.08 -10.61
C HIS A 535 -39.43 -4.21 -9.46
N PRO A 536 -39.85 -2.93 -9.34
CA PRO A 536 -39.63 -2.19 -8.10
C PRO A 536 -40.61 -2.69 -7.03
N PHE A 537 -40.19 -2.72 -5.77
CA PHE A 537 -41.04 -3.16 -4.67
C PHE A 537 -40.64 -2.53 -3.35
N HIS A 538 -41.63 -2.38 -2.46
CA HIS A 538 -41.48 -1.87 -1.10
C HIS A 538 -41.51 -3.03 -0.11
N HIS A 539 -40.63 -3.03 0.90
CA HIS A 539 -40.58 -4.06 1.91
C HIS A 539 -40.17 -3.50 3.28
N ASP A 540 -41.10 -2.90 3.98
CA ASP A 540 -40.95 -2.60 5.41
C ASP A 540 -41.09 -3.83 6.31
N LEU A 541 -41.07 -5.04 5.74
CA LEU A 541 -41.22 -6.31 6.45
C LEU A 541 -42.57 -6.45 7.19
N ARG A 542 -43.61 -5.70 6.83
CA ARG A 542 -44.99 -5.91 7.36
C ARG A 542 -45.53 -7.31 7.06
N SER A 543 -45.05 -7.93 5.98
CA SER A 543 -45.37 -9.29 5.60
C SER A 543 -44.15 -10.00 5.04
N ARG A 544 -44.04 -11.31 5.31
CA ARG A 544 -43.09 -12.19 4.63
C ARG A 544 -43.48 -12.44 3.15
N GLY A 545 -44.74 -12.19 2.80
CA GLY A 545 -45.32 -12.61 1.54
C GLY A 545 -46.38 -11.68 0.96
N HIS A 546 -47.44 -12.28 0.41
CA HIS A 546 -48.41 -11.56 -0.42
C HIS A 546 -49.59 -11.04 0.39
N GLY A 547 -49.76 -11.52 1.61
CA GLY A 547 -50.84 -11.12 2.49
C GLY A 547 -50.57 -11.39 3.96
N MET A 548 -51.48 -10.91 4.78
CA MET A 548 -51.35 -10.84 6.23
C MET A 548 -52.60 -11.43 6.88
N VAL A 549 -52.37 -12.36 7.80
CA VAL A 549 -53.38 -12.91 8.72
C VAL A 549 -52.77 -13.02 10.11
N GLN A 550 -53.62 -13.02 11.12
CA GLN A 550 -53.19 -13.27 12.49
C GLN A 550 -53.09 -14.78 12.73
N ASP A 551 -51.95 -15.20 13.25
CA ASP A 551 -51.70 -16.55 13.71
C ASP A 551 -51.09 -16.53 15.13
N PRO A 552 -51.45 -17.47 16.02
CA PRO A 552 -50.92 -17.51 17.38
C PRO A 552 -49.46 -17.97 17.48
N ASN A 553 -48.93 -18.66 16.47
CA ASN A 553 -47.57 -19.23 16.47
C ASN A 553 -46.57 -18.39 15.67
N THR A 554 -47.04 -17.52 14.77
CA THR A 554 -46.18 -16.75 13.85
C THR A 554 -46.52 -15.26 13.77
N GLY A 555 -47.51 -14.79 14.55
CA GLY A 555 -47.86 -13.37 14.62
C GLY A 555 -48.76 -12.88 13.48
N TYR A 556 -48.64 -11.62 13.09
CA TYR A 556 -49.45 -11.00 12.03
C TYR A 556 -48.57 -10.62 10.83
N GLY A 557 -48.77 -11.31 9.71
CA GLY A 557 -48.03 -11.02 8.46
C GLY A 557 -47.08 -12.11 7.97
N HIS A 558 -46.90 -13.19 8.73
CA HIS A 558 -46.17 -14.35 8.24
C HIS A 558 -46.99 -15.06 7.15
N ASP A 559 -46.38 -15.25 5.99
CA ASP A 559 -46.92 -16.02 4.87
C ASP A 559 -45.83 -17.00 4.39
N PHE A 560 -46.01 -18.27 4.72
CA PHE A 560 -45.10 -19.37 4.44
C PHE A 560 -44.92 -19.61 2.94
N THR A 561 -45.84 -19.15 2.10
CA THR A 561 -45.81 -19.31 0.64
C THR A 561 -45.39 -18.05 -0.12
N GLY A 562 -45.06 -16.99 0.61
CA GLY A 562 -44.86 -15.62 0.12
C GLY A 562 -43.67 -15.32 -0.79
N TRP A 563 -42.91 -16.33 -1.20
CA TRP A 563 -41.63 -16.21 -1.87
C TRP A 563 -41.68 -15.43 -3.19
N GLU A 564 -40.61 -14.68 -3.46
CA GLU A 564 -40.38 -13.96 -4.72
C GLU A 564 -41.57 -13.10 -5.18
N PHE A 565 -42.32 -12.51 -4.26
CA PHE A 565 -43.55 -11.78 -4.60
C PHE A 565 -43.34 -10.64 -5.59
N TYR A 566 -42.15 -10.03 -5.53
CA TYR A 566 -41.77 -8.88 -6.31
C TYR A 566 -41.83 -9.16 -7.82
N LYS A 567 -41.71 -10.41 -8.29
CA LYS A 567 -41.83 -10.74 -9.72
C LYS A 567 -43.20 -10.40 -10.32
N HIS A 568 -44.19 -10.17 -9.47
CA HIS A 568 -45.53 -9.73 -9.85
C HIS A 568 -45.74 -8.22 -9.79
N THR A 569 -44.78 -7.45 -9.25
CA THR A 569 -44.81 -5.99 -9.38
C THR A 569 -44.48 -5.66 -10.83
N LYS A 570 -45.40 -4.97 -11.51
CA LYS A 570 -45.21 -4.51 -12.89
C LYS A 570 -45.61 -3.06 -13.04
N VAL A 571 -44.63 -2.16 -12.98
CA VAL A 571 -44.90 -0.73 -12.69
C VAL A 571 -44.71 0.18 -13.91
N ALA A 572 -43.57 0.10 -14.59
CA ALA A 572 -43.27 1.00 -15.69
C ALA A 572 -42.53 0.25 -16.80
N TYR A 573 -43.21 -0.71 -17.42
CA TYR A 573 -42.71 -1.43 -18.59
C TYR A 573 -42.74 -0.49 -19.79
N GLY A 574 -41.57 -0.12 -20.28
CA GLY A 574 -41.43 0.89 -21.31
C GLY A 574 -41.45 0.34 -22.73
N SER A 575 -42.14 1.06 -23.60
CA SER A 575 -42.10 0.95 -25.06
C SER A 575 -41.58 2.26 -25.64
N VAL A 576 -40.86 2.19 -26.76
CA VAL A 576 -40.27 3.37 -27.41
C VAL A 576 -40.96 3.60 -28.76
N TYR A 577 -41.39 4.83 -29.00
CA TYR A 577 -41.86 5.28 -30.30
C TYR A 577 -40.78 6.08 -31.03
N VAL A 578 -40.31 5.55 -32.16
CA VAL A 578 -39.47 6.28 -33.12
C VAL A 578 -40.33 6.66 -34.31
N GLY A 579 -40.65 7.96 -34.40
CA GLY A 579 -41.67 8.47 -35.33
C GLY A 579 -43.05 7.88 -35.01
N GLN A 580 -43.62 7.07 -35.92
CA GLN A 580 -44.92 6.41 -35.73
C GLN A 580 -44.81 4.92 -35.36
N ARG A 581 -43.60 4.38 -35.30
CA ARG A 581 -43.38 2.95 -35.04
C ARG A 581 -43.12 2.74 -33.55
N LYS A 582 -43.91 1.83 -32.95
CA LYS A 582 -43.73 1.35 -31.59
C LYS A 582 -42.75 0.17 -31.55
N TYR A 583 -41.84 0.19 -30.59
CA TYR A 583 -40.98 -0.93 -30.19
C TYR A 583 -41.36 -1.29 -28.76
N GLU A 584 -42.01 -2.44 -28.60
CA GLU A 584 -42.51 -2.91 -27.31
C GLU A 584 -41.39 -3.58 -26.51
N ASN A 585 -41.23 -3.17 -25.25
CA ASN A 585 -40.30 -3.71 -24.27
C ASN A 585 -38.90 -4.03 -24.85
N PRO A 586 -38.18 -3.02 -25.39
CA PRO A 586 -36.86 -3.27 -25.96
C PRO A 586 -35.90 -3.78 -24.87
N VAL A 587 -35.25 -4.91 -25.16
CA VAL A 587 -34.20 -5.48 -24.31
C VAL A 587 -32.93 -4.62 -24.44
N PRO A 588 -32.22 -4.30 -23.35
CA PRO A 588 -30.93 -3.62 -23.42
C PRO A 588 -29.93 -4.42 -24.27
N ASP A 589 -29.18 -3.73 -25.13
CA ASP A 589 -28.02 -4.33 -25.80
C ASP A 589 -26.88 -4.56 -24.79
N ARG A 590 -26.80 -3.71 -23.76
CA ARG A 590 -25.85 -3.82 -22.66
C ARG A 590 -26.48 -3.32 -21.36
N MET A 591 -26.15 -4.01 -20.27
CA MET A 591 -26.56 -3.67 -18.92
C MET A 591 -25.34 -3.71 -18.03
N TYR A 592 -25.00 -2.58 -17.40
CA TYR A 592 -23.92 -2.50 -16.42
C TYR A 592 -24.51 -2.31 -15.02
N TRP A 593 -24.19 -3.24 -14.13
CA TRP A 593 -24.56 -3.19 -12.72
C TRP A 593 -23.43 -2.55 -11.91
N ARG A 594 -23.80 -1.68 -10.98
CA ARG A 594 -22.96 -1.13 -9.92
C ARG A 594 -23.77 -1.16 -8.61
N PRO A 595 -23.11 -1.13 -7.43
CA PRO A 595 -23.82 -1.09 -6.16
C PRO A 595 -24.73 0.13 -5.96
N ASP A 596 -24.44 1.25 -6.65
CA ASP A 596 -25.19 2.50 -6.55
C ASP A 596 -26.26 2.67 -7.64
N LYS A 597 -26.07 2.06 -8.82
CA LYS A 597 -26.92 2.24 -9.99
C LYS A 597 -26.76 1.15 -11.06
N MET A 598 -27.73 1.09 -11.96
CA MET A 598 -27.65 0.31 -13.19
C MET A 598 -27.63 1.23 -14.41
N ILE A 599 -26.93 0.80 -15.45
CA ILE A 599 -26.81 1.53 -16.71
C ILE A 599 -27.27 0.59 -17.83
N CYS A 600 -28.30 0.99 -18.58
CA CYS A 600 -28.79 0.24 -19.73
C CYS A 600 -28.56 1.03 -21.01
N GLU A 601 -28.09 0.36 -22.06
CA GLU A 601 -27.87 0.94 -23.40
C GLU A 601 -28.71 0.17 -24.42
N TYR A 602 -29.39 0.92 -25.29
CA TYR A 602 -30.31 0.37 -26.29
C TYR A 602 -30.09 1.01 -27.65
N GLU A 603 -30.18 0.22 -28.72
CA GLU A 603 -30.36 0.66 -30.11
C GLU A 603 -31.80 0.33 -30.56
N VAL A 604 -32.69 1.33 -30.52
CA VAL A 604 -34.10 1.12 -30.84
C VAL A 604 -34.45 1.85 -32.13
N GLY A 605 -34.59 1.11 -33.22
CA GLY A 605 -35.01 1.69 -34.49
C GLY A 605 -34.02 2.71 -35.06
N GLU A 606 -32.72 2.43 -34.98
CA GLU A 606 -31.60 3.31 -35.37
C GLU A 606 -31.40 4.53 -34.44
N VAL A 607 -32.07 4.57 -33.29
CA VAL A 607 -31.91 5.61 -32.24
C VAL A 607 -31.18 5.00 -31.05
N ASN A 608 -30.14 5.68 -30.56
CA ASN A 608 -29.44 5.24 -29.36
C ASN A 608 -30.11 5.84 -28.12
N ILE A 609 -30.37 5.00 -27.14
CA ILE A 609 -30.96 5.37 -25.86
C ILE A 609 -30.05 4.88 -24.74
N ARG A 610 -29.83 5.75 -23.77
CA ARG A 610 -29.09 5.44 -22.54
C ARG A 610 -29.96 5.71 -21.33
N GLU A 611 -30.00 4.75 -20.42
CA GLU A 611 -30.79 4.80 -19.21
C GLU A 611 -29.89 4.55 -17.98
N GLU A 612 -30.02 5.39 -16.94
CA GLU A 612 -29.35 5.19 -15.65
C GLU A 612 -30.40 5.07 -14.54
N LYS A 613 -30.53 3.88 -13.96
CA LYS A 613 -31.50 3.54 -12.91
C LYS A 613 -30.80 3.53 -11.55
N PHE A 614 -31.38 4.14 -10.53
CA PHE A 614 -30.84 4.15 -9.16
C PHE A 614 -31.99 4.27 -8.14
N ILE A 615 -31.71 3.93 -6.88
CA ILE A 615 -32.61 4.24 -5.76
C ILE A 615 -31.96 5.34 -4.93
N ALA A 616 -32.64 6.48 -4.83
CA ALA A 616 -32.15 7.65 -4.11
C ALA A 616 -32.07 7.36 -2.59
N LYS A 617 -31.33 8.20 -1.86
CA LYS A 617 -31.21 8.07 -0.39
C LYS A 617 -32.53 8.21 0.38
N ASN A 618 -33.58 8.68 -0.27
CA ASN A 618 -34.93 8.80 0.28
C ASN A 618 -35.90 7.76 -0.32
N ASP A 619 -35.37 6.63 -0.78
CA ASP A 619 -36.09 5.46 -1.31
C ASP A 619 -36.87 5.63 -2.61
N VAL A 620 -36.80 6.79 -3.25
CA VAL A 620 -37.39 6.97 -4.58
C VAL A 620 -36.53 6.26 -5.61
N ALA A 621 -37.11 5.28 -6.31
CA ALA A 621 -36.49 4.71 -7.50
C ALA A 621 -36.57 5.72 -8.64
N CYS A 622 -35.46 6.01 -9.29
CA CYS A 622 -35.36 6.98 -10.37
C CYS A 622 -34.59 6.39 -11.56
N THR A 623 -35.12 6.59 -12.75
CA THR A 623 -34.44 6.26 -14.01
C THR A 623 -34.31 7.51 -14.87
N ILE A 624 -33.09 7.85 -15.28
CA ILE A 624 -32.78 8.98 -16.15
C ILE A 624 -32.53 8.44 -17.54
N ILE A 625 -33.43 8.74 -18.48
CA ILE A 625 -33.39 8.24 -19.84
C ILE A 625 -33.01 9.38 -20.78
N THR A 626 -31.98 9.17 -21.60
CA THR A 626 -31.51 10.09 -22.64
C THR A 626 -31.57 9.41 -24.00
N SER A 627 -31.86 10.17 -25.04
CA SER A 627 -31.90 9.67 -26.41
C SER A 627 -31.19 10.63 -27.37
N ASP A 628 -30.46 10.11 -28.34
CA ASP A 628 -29.75 10.94 -29.33
C ASP A 628 -30.69 11.62 -30.34
N GLU A 629 -31.91 11.10 -30.52
CA GLU A 629 -32.99 11.69 -31.29
C GLU A 629 -34.28 11.80 -30.46
N PRO A 630 -35.19 12.75 -30.75
CA PRO A 630 -36.45 12.84 -30.01
C PRO A 630 -37.34 11.59 -30.19
N VAL A 631 -37.69 10.97 -29.07
CA VAL A 631 -38.58 9.79 -29.00
C VAL A 631 -39.74 10.04 -28.04
N THR A 632 -40.78 9.21 -28.13
CA THR A 632 -41.83 9.15 -27.10
C THR A 632 -41.71 7.82 -26.37
N LEU A 633 -41.59 7.89 -25.05
CA LEU A 633 -41.61 6.72 -24.18
C LEU A 633 -43.06 6.50 -23.75
N GLU A 634 -43.55 5.27 -23.87
CA GLU A 634 -44.83 4.83 -23.33
C GLU A 634 -44.55 3.82 -22.23
N PHE A 635 -44.99 4.10 -21.00
CA PHE A 635 -44.88 3.18 -19.90
C PHE A 635 -46.25 2.57 -19.60
N SER A 636 -46.26 1.27 -19.34
CA SER A 636 -47.44 0.56 -18.86
C SER A 636 -47.15 -0.18 -17.56
N GLY A 637 -48.15 -0.27 -16.70
CA GLY A 637 -48.07 -1.00 -15.45
C GLY A 637 -49.44 -1.53 -15.03
N GLN A 638 -49.47 -2.16 -13.86
CA GLN A 638 -50.67 -2.75 -13.28
C GLN A 638 -50.67 -2.61 -11.75
N SER A 639 -51.85 -2.66 -11.15
CA SER A 639 -52.00 -2.89 -9.72
C SER A 639 -51.52 -4.30 -9.36
N PHE A 640 -50.94 -4.47 -8.17
CA PHE A 640 -50.40 -5.74 -7.70
C PHE A 640 -51.47 -6.83 -7.68
N ALA A 641 -51.17 -7.96 -8.30
CA ALA A 641 -51.92 -9.19 -8.19
C ALA A 641 -51.03 -10.36 -8.63
N ASN A 642 -51.24 -11.52 -8.02
CA ASN A 642 -50.53 -12.76 -8.31
C ASN A 642 -51.45 -13.98 -8.19
N ASP A 643 -50.89 -15.18 -8.30
CA ASP A 643 -51.65 -16.43 -8.25
C ASP A 643 -52.37 -16.67 -6.90
N ALA A 644 -51.91 -16.04 -5.82
CA ALA A 644 -52.55 -16.10 -4.50
C ALA A 644 -53.65 -15.04 -4.32
N THR A 645 -53.79 -14.07 -5.24
CA THR A 645 -54.75 -12.98 -5.09
C THR A 645 -56.19 -13.47 -5.33
N VAL A 646 -57.04 -13.32 -4.32
CA VAL A 646 -58.46 -13.71 -4.36
C VAL A 646 -59.29 -12.64 -5.07
N CYS A 647 -59.11 -11.39 -4.68
CA CYS A 647 -59.71 -10.23 -5.32
C CYS A 647 -58.91 -8.96 -4.99
N THR A 648 -59.08 -7.93 -5.80
CA THR A 648 -58.44 -6.63 -5.57
C THR A 648 -59.46 -5.50 -5.46
N THR A 649 -59.14 -4.54 -4.61
CA THR A 649 -59.84 -3.27 -4.40
C THR A 649 -59.03 -2.09 -4.91
N ALA A 650 -57.98 -2.36 -5.70
CA ALA A 650 -57.07 -1.34 -6.18
C ALA A 650 -57.80 -0.26 -7.00
N SER A 651 -57.25 0.95 -6.96
CA SER A 651 -57.71 2.07 -7.78
C SER A 651 -56.54 2.75 -8.45
N CYS A 652 -56.74 3.29 -9.65
CA CYS A 652 -55.73 4.06 -10.37
C CYS A 652 -56.36 5.37 -10.85
N LEU A 653 -55.61 6.46 -10.77
CA LEU A 653 -55.99 7.73 -11.38
C LEU A 653 -54.75 8.51 -11.81
N PHE A 654 -54.95 9.51 -12.66
CA PHE A 654 -53.93 10.51 -12.97
C PHE A 654 -54.23 11.78 -12.17
N ASP A 655 -53.29 12.15 -11.29
CA ASP A 655 -53.31 13.40 -10.55
C ASP A 655 -52.58 14.47 -11.36
N GLU A 656 -53.35 15.29 -12.07
CA GLU A 656 -52.83 16.40 -12.87
C GLU A 656 -52.05 17.42 -12.04
N ALA A 657 -52.38 17.60 -10.76
CA ALA A 657 -51.75 18.63 -9.93
C ALA A 657 -50.31 18.25 -9.55
N SER A 658 -50.05 16.96 -9.34
CA SER A 658 -48.72 16.42 -9.02
C SER A 658 -48.02 15.78 -10.21
N ASN A 659 -48.63 15.78 -11.41
CA ASN A 659 -48.14 15.08 -12.60
C ASN A 659 -47.86 13.58 -12.34
N SER A 660 -48.76 12.91 -11.62
CA SER A 660 -48.53 11.54 -11.15
C SER A 660 -49.61 10.56 -11.57
N VAL A 661 -49.22 9.35 -11.95
CA VAL A 661 -50.11 8.18 -11.90
C VAL A 661 -50.10 7.67 -10.46
N HIS A 662 -51.27 7.67 -9.84
CA HIS A 662 -51.48 7.23 -8.47
C HIS A 662 -52.25 5.92 -8.49
N VAL A 663 -51.64 4.85 -8.00
CA VAL A 663 -52.26 3.56 -7.76
C VAL A 663 -52.39 3.38 -6.25
N VAL A 664 -53.60 3.17 -5.75
CA VAL A 664 -53.82 2.71 -4.38
C VAL A 664 -54.03 1.20 -4.46
N GLU A 665 -53.10 0.45 -3.86
CA GLU A 665 -53.17 -1.01 -3.81
C GLU A 665 -54.19 -1.48 -2.79
N GLY A 666 -54.70 -2.70 -2.97
CA GLY A 666 -55.67 -3.26 -2.06
C GLY A 666 -56.29 -4.56 -2.51
N GLY A 667 -56.71 -5.37 -1.55
CA GLY A 667 -57.35 -6.64 -1.84
C GLY A 667 -57.19 -7.71 -0.78
N VAL A 668 -57.54 -8.92 -1.18
CA VAL A 668 -57.45 -10.13 -0.38
C VAL A 668 -56.56 -11.13 -1.08
N ALA A 669 -55.58 -11.69 -0.37
CA ALA A 669 -54.73 -12.77 -0.83
C ALA A 669 -55.03 -14.05 -0.02
N GLU A 670 -54.79 -15.20 -0.62
CA GLU A 670 -54.73 -16.48 0.08
C GLU A 670 -53.39 -16.56 0.81
N VAL A 671 -53.44 -16.72 2.13
CA VAL A 671 -52.27 -16.69 3.02
C VAL A 671 -52.17 -18.00 3.76
N LEU A 672 -50.98 -18.59 3.76
CA LEU A 672 -50.64 -19.73 4.60
C LEU A 672 -49.70 -19.27 5.72
N PRO A 673 -50.17 -19.02 6.95
CA PRO A 673 -49.33 -18.37 7.95
C PRO A 673 -48.34 -19.29 8.68
N ASP A 674 -48.43 -20.61 8.52
CA ASP A 674 -47.48 -21.57 9.09
C ASP A 674 -47.40 -22.79 8.16
N ASP A 675 -46.48 -23.72 8.43
CA ASP A 675 -46.31 -24.96 7.66
C ASP A 675 -47.66 -25.62 7.32
N PRO A 676 -47.85 -26.15 6.09
CA PRO A 676 -49.10 -26.81 5.67
C PRO A 676 -49.57 -27.95 6.58
N GLN A 677 -48.70 -28.50 7.44
CA GLN A 677 -49.06 -29.50 8.45
C GLN A 677 -49.82 -28.91 9.64
N ASN A 678 -49.60 -27.62 9.94
CA ASN A 678 -50.19 -26.93 11.08
C ASN A 678 -51.42 -26.13 10.68
N ASN A 679 -51.39 -25.50 9.50
CA ASN A 679 -52.43 -24.58 9.04
C ASN A 679 -52.92 -24.87 7.61
N GLU A 680 -54.11 -24.36 7.29
CA GLU A 680 -54.68 -24.37 5.94
C GLU A 680 -54.65 -22.94 5.37
N PRO A 681 -54.53 -22.78 4.04
CA PRO A 681 -54.61 -21.47 3.41
C PRO A 681 -55.93 -20.76 3.74
N GLN A 682 -55.86 -19.47 4.03
CA GLN A 682 -57.01 -18.66 4.42
C GLN A 682 -56.94 -17.24 3.81
N PRO A 683 -58.09 -16.59 3.53
CA PRO A 683 -58.09 -15.24 2.99
C PRO A 683 -57.57 -14.23 4.03
N GLY A 684 -56.58 -13.44 3.64
CA GLY A 684 -55.96 -12.37 4.41
C GLY A 684 -55.90 -11.04 3.67
N VAL A 685 -55.58 -9.98 4.40
CA VAL A 685 -55.39 -8.64 3.82
C VAL A 685 -54.12 -8.66 2.97
N MET A 686 -54.16 -8.18 1.73
CA MET A 686 -52.98 -8.10 0.87
C MET A 686 -51.90 -7.21 1.52
N MET A 687 -50.60 -7.51 1.32
CA MET A 687 -49.55 -6.78 2.05
C MET A 687 -49.51 -5.28 1.74
N TYR A 688 -49.86 -4.88 0.50
CA TYR A 688 -49.93 -3.47 0.09
C TYR A 688 -51.30 -2.82 0.28
N ASP A 689 -52.21 -3.41 1.07
CA ASP A 689 -53.56 -2.85 1.22
C ASP A 689 -53.55 -1.40 1.75
N GLY A 690 -54.12 -0.49 0.94
CA GLY A 690 -54.17 0.94 1.23
C GLY A 690 -52.93 1.74 0.84
N MET A 691 -51.83 1.10 0.45
CA MET A 691 -50.59 1.78 0.08
C MET A 691 -50.70 2.50 -1.26
N SER A 692 -50.02 3.64 -1.38
CA SER A 692 -49.98 4.46 -2.59
C SER A 692 -48.70 4.22 -3.37
N THR A 693 -48.81 3.63 -4.56
CA THR A 693 -47.78 3.67 -5.60
C THR A 693 -47.94 4.94 -6.43
N VAL A 694 -46.86 5.71 -6.55
CA VAL A 694 -46.82 6.98 -7.28
C VAL A 694 -45.75 6.90 -8.36
N ILE A 695 -46.16 7.06 -9.62
CA ILE A 695 -45.26 7.18 -10.77
C ILE A 695 -45.35 8.58 -11.34
N SER A 696 -44.21 9.23 -11.57
CA SER A 696 -44.13 10.60 -12.09
C SER A 696 -42.92 10.75 -13.00
N ALA A 697 -42.86 11.87 -13.72
CA ALA A 697 -41.67 12.22 -14.49
C ALA A 697 -41.32 13.70 -14.38
N SER A 698 -40.08 14.01 -14.75
CA SER A 698 -39.55 15.38 -14.90
C SER A 698 -40.20 16.18 -16.04
N ARG A 699 -41.03 15.53 -16.86
CA ARG A 699 -41.82 16.12 -17.94
C ARG A 699 -43.28 15.69 -17.79
N ASP A 700 -44.18 16.43 -18.42
CA ASP A 700 -45.62 16.16 -18.36
C ASP A 700 -45.94 14.73 -18.84
N LEU A 701 -46.70 14.00 -18.01
CA LEU A 701 -47.30 12.74 -18.42
C LEU A 701 -48.50 13.04 -19.31
N THR A 702 -48.57 12.35 -20.44
CA THR A 702 -49.59 12.55 -21.47
C THR A 702 -50.22 11.22 -21.88
N ASP A 703 -51.37 11.27 -22.57
CA ASP A 703 -52.05 10.06 -23.06
C ASP A 703 -52.26 9.00 -21.97
N TYR A 704 -52.59 9.45 -20.75
CA TYR A 704 -52.91 8.55 -19.65
C TYR A 704 -54.17 7.74 -19.99
N GLN A 705 -54.08 6.43 -19.80
CA GLN A 705 -55.18 5.50 -19.96
C GLN A 705 -55.18 4.54 -18.78
N GLN A 706 -56.39 4.22 -18.29
CA GLN A 706 -56.61 3.10 -17.39
C GLN A 706 -57.55 2.10 -18.05
N TYR A 707 -57.35 0.81 -17.78
CA TYR A 707 -58.16 -0.25 -18.34
C TYR A 707 -58.23 -1.44 -17.37
N PRO A 708 -59.34 -2.18 -17.34
CA PRO A 708 -59.41 -3.42 -16.57
C PRO A 708 -58.51 -4.49 -17.19
N LEU A 709 -57.79 -5.25 -16.35
CA LEU A 709 -56.98 -6.41 -16.74
C LEU A 709 -57.71 -7.74 -16.48
N ASN A 710 -59.05 -7.74 -16.43
CA ASN A 710 -59.99 -8.78 -15.96
C ASN A 710 -59.92 -10.17 -16.66
N ASP A 711 -58.76 -10.66 -17.08
CA ASP A 711 -58.58 -11.94 -17.75
C ASP A 711 -58.42 -13.10 -16.75
N THR A 712 -58.10 -12.83 -15.47
CA THR A 712 -57.98 -13.84 -14.40
C THR A 712 -58.39 -13.39 -12.99
N ILE A 713 -58.21 -12.12 -12.61
CA ILE A 713 -58.46 -11.61 -11.24
C ILE A 713 -59.40 -10.40 -11.29
N GLU A 714 -60.50 -10.47 -10.53
CA GLU A 714 -61.52 -9.42 -10.51
C GLU A 714 -60.98 -8.14 -9.84
N GLY A 715 -61.08 -7.02 -10.56
CA GLY A 715 -60.77 -5.68 -10.06
C GLY A 715 -59.35 -5.19 -10.40
N GLN A 716 -58.51 -6.01 -11.05
CA GLN A 716 -57.15 -5.61 -11.38
C GLN A 716 -57.14 -4.52 -12.46
N ILE A 717 -56.33 -3.48 -12.26
CA ILE A 717 -56.27 -2.31 -13.11
C ILE A 717 -54.91 -2.23 -13.80
N GLY A 718 -54.94 -2.12 -15.12
CA GLY A 718 -53.79 -1.71 -15.92
C GLY A 718 -53.84 -0.22 -16.22
N TYR A 719 -52.66 0.38 -16.38
CA TYR A 719 -52.53 1.77 -16.80
C TYR A 719 -51.39 1.94 -17.81
N SER A 720 -51.47 3.01 -18.59
CA SER A 720 -50.39 3.43 -19.47
C SER A 720 -50.35 4.95 -19.58
N PHE A 721 -49.17 5.50 -19.83
CA PHE A 721 -48.97 6.93 -20.08
C PHE A 721 -47.74 7.14 -20.96
N LYS A 722 -47.62 8.35 -21.51
CA LYS A 722 -46.52 8.76 -22.40
C LYS A 722 -45.75 9.94 -21.84
N VAL A 723 -44.45 9.94 -22.09
CA VAL A 723 -43.56 11.05 -21.79
C VAL A 723 -42.55 11.22 -22.93
N SER A 724 -42.29 12.46 -23.33
CA SER A 724 -41.27 12.76 -24.35
C SER A 724 -39.86 12.52 -23.80
N CYS A 725 -38.92 12.05 -24.61
CA CYS A 725 -37.50 11.98 -24.26
C CYS A 725 -36.63 12.45 -25.44
N ASP A 726 -35.50 13.07 -25.13
CA ASP A 726 -34.52 13.57 -26.10
C ASP A 726 -33.15 13.66 -25.41
N SER A 727 -32.21 14.37 -26.05
CA SER A 727 -30.83 14.50 -25.56
C SER A 727 -30.70 15.23 -24.23
N SER A 728 -31.71 16.01 -23.81
CA SER A 728 -31.69 16.68 -22.50
C SER A 728 -32.12 15.73 -21.36
N GLY A 729 -32.57 14.53 -21.69
CA GLY A 729 -32.98 13.52 -20.73
C GLY A 729 -34.40 13.69 -20.18
N THR A 730 -34.92 12.61 -19.62
CA THR A 730 -36.19 12.53 -18.89
C THR A 730 -36.02 11.58 -17.72
N ALA A 731 -36.17 12.09 -16.50
CA ALA A 731 -36.28 11.28 -15.31
C ALA A 731 -37.71 10.77 -15.13
N VAL A 732 -37.85 9.48 -14.84
CA VAL A 732 -39.09 8.81 -14.38
C VAL A 732 -38.82 8.25 -12.99
N VAL A 733 -39.75 8.46 -12.07
CA VAL A 733 -39.61 8.06 -10.67
C VAL A 733 -40.76 7.17 -10.23
N TRP A 734 -40.47 6.26 -9.30
CA TRP A 734 -41.44 5.44 -8.58
C TRP A 734 -41.19 5.55 -7.07
N MET A 735 -42.28 5.65 -6.32
CA MET A 735 -42.29 5.61 -4.86
C MET A 735 -43.56 4.90 -4.39
N MET A 736 -43.44 4.06 -3.36
CA MET A 736 -44.59 3.49 -2.67
C MET A 736 -44.54 3.87 -1.18
N ASP A 737 -45.66 4.32 -0.62
CA ASP A 737 -45.79 4.79 0.77
C ASP A 737 -47.23 4.62 1.26
N ASP A 738 -47.45 4.48 2.57
CA ASP A 738 -48.80 4.47 3.16
C ASP A 738 -49.50 5.85 3.04
N ASP A 739 -48.75 6.96 3.03
CA ASP A 739 -49.26 8.30 2.83
C ASP A 739 -48.89 8.83 1.44
N TYR A 740 -49.91 8.98 0.58
CA TYR A 740 -49.77 9.60 -0.74
C TYR A 740 -49.07 10.96 -0.71
N SER A 741 -49.34 11.79 0.29
CA SER A 741 -48.75 13.13 0.41
C SER A 741 -47.24 13.05 0.66
N ASN A 742 -46.80 12.05 1.43
CA ASN A 742 -45.39 11.78 1.68
C ASN A 742 -44.72 11.27 0.40
N ALA A 743 -45.33 10.28 -0.29
CA ALA A 743 -44.82 9.79 -1.56
C ALA A 743 -44.62 10.91 -2.60
N VAL A 744 -45.61 11.81 -2.75
CA VAL A 744 -45.51 12.97 -3.64
C VAL A 744 -44.38 13.91 -3.23
N THR A 745 -44.22 14.17 -1.92
CA THR A 745 -43.14 15.03 -1.42
C THR A 745 -41.75 14.44 -1.71
N LEU A 746 -41.56 13.14 -1.46
CA LEU A 746 -40.29 12.46 -1.66
C LEU A 746 -39.92 12.38 -3.15
N LYS A 747 -40.88 12.04 -4.01
CA LYS A 747 -40.64 11.94 -5.46
C LYS A 747 -40.40 13.31 -6.11
N ASP A 748 -41.09 14.36 -5.67
CA ASP A 748 -40.84 15.72 -6.16
C ASP A 748 -39.43 16.21 -5.81
N LYS A 749 -38.94 15.91 -4.60
CA LYS A 749 -37.56 16.23 -4.19
C LYS A 749 -36.50 15.61 -5.10
N VAL A 750 -36.74 14.40 -5.60
CA VAL A 750 -35.81 13.76 -6.55
C VAL A 750 -35.98 14.34 -7.96
N LEU A 751 -37.20 14.68 -8.38
CA LEU A 751 -37.46 15.29 -9.69
C LEU A 751 -36.92 16.73 -9.82
N GLU A 752 -36.71 17.44 -8.72
CA GLU A 752 -36.06 18.76 -8.70
C GLU A 752 -34.62 18.72 -9.23
N ASP A 753 -33.85 17.69 -8.87
CA ASP A 753 -32.48 17.45 -9.34
C ASP A 753 -32.14 15.94 -9.39
N PRO A 754 -32.60 15.21 -10.43
CA PRO A 754 -32.39 13.77 -10.53
C PRO A 754 -30.91 13.40 -10.61
N ALA A 755 -30.11 14.21 -11.30
CA ALA A 755 -28.67 13.98 -11.45
C ALA A 755 -27.93 14.19 -10.13
N GLY A 756 -28.32 15.21 -9.35
CA GLY A 756 -27.81 15.42 -7.99
C GLY A 756 -28.18 14.29 -7.04
N ALA A 757 -29.42 13.77 -7.11
CA ALA A 757 -29.84 12.61 -6.31
C ALA A 757 -29.04 11.34 -6.65
N MET A 758 -28.79 11.09 -7.94
CA MET A 758 -27.94 9.98 -8.38
C MET A 758 -26.51 10.14 -7.86
N ALA A 759 -25.92 11.33 -8.04
CA ALA A 759 -24.57 11.63 -7.55
C ALA A 759 -24.46 11.49 -6.02
N ALA A 760 -25.51 11.84 -5.28
CA ALA A 760 -25.56 11.66 -3.83
C ALA A 760 -25.62 10.18 -3.41
N LYS A 761 -26.35 9.32 -4.15
CA LYS A 761 -26.33 7.86 -3.92
C LYS A 761 -24.96 7.27 -4.24
N THR A 762 -24.34 7.63 -5.37
CA THR A 762 -22.97 7.22 -5.72
C THR A 762 -21.98 7.65 -4.64
N LYS A 763 -22.05 8.91 -4.18
CA LYS A 763 -21.18 9.40 -3.12
C LYS A 763 -21.38 8.60 -1.83
N TYR A 764 -22.62 8.37 -1.41
CA TYR A 764 -22.92 7.59 -0.21
C TYR A 764 -22.32 6.18 -0.25
N MET A 765 -22.54 5.44 -1.35
CA MET A 765 -21.99 4.09 -1.49
C MET A 765 -20.45 4.07 -1.53
N ASN A 766 -19.82 5.06 -2.19
CA ASN A 766 -18.37 5.18 -2.15
C ASN A 766 -17.85 5.58 -0.77
N ASP A 767 -18.52 6.50 -0.07
CA ASP A 767 -18.11 6.93 1.28
C ASP A 767 -18.11 5.75 2.25
N ILE A 768 -19.18 4.93 2.28
CA ILE A 768 -19.22 3.78 3.19
C ILE A 768 -18.14 2.73 2.85
N LEU A 769 -17.88 2.48 1.56
CA LEU A 769 -16.83 1.52 1.14
C LEU A 769 -15.40 2.05 1.34
N ASN A 770 -15.19 3.36 1.41
CA ASN A 770 -13.88 3.95 1.71
C ASN A 770 -13.64 4.11 3.22
N TYR A 771 -14.68 4.46 3.97
CA TYR A 771 -14.52 5.01 5.32
C TYR A 771 -15.10 4.17 6.45
N GLN A 772 -15.94 3.18 6.14
CA GLN A 772 -16.59 2.37 7.17
C GLN A 772 -15.97 0.98 7.31
N ILE A 773 -15.13 0.53 6.38
CA ILE A 773 -14.60 -0.83 6.34
C ILE A 773 -13.08 -0.83 6.22
N PRO A 774 -12.40 -1.93 6.59
CA PRO A 774 -10.98 -2.07 6.29
C PRO A 774 -10.72 -1.99 4.78
N TYR A 775 -9.74 -1.17 4.39
CA TYR A 775 -9.22 -1.17 3.03
C TYR A 775 -8.51 -2.51 2.75
N PHE A 776 -8.53 -3.01 1.52
CA PHE A 776 -7.82 -4.24 1.17
C PHE A 776 -7.26 -4.22 -0.26
N ARG A 777 -6.00 -4.64 -0.41
CA ARG A 777 -5.39 -4.96 -1.71
C ARG A 777 -4.53 -6.21 -1.60
N CYS A 778 -4.36 -6.92 -2.70
CA CYS A 778 -3.34 -7.94 -2.86
C CYS A 778 -2.87 -7.99 -4.31
N SER A 779 -1.91 -8.86 -4.63
CA SER A 779 -1.43 -9.06 -5.99
C SER A 779 -2.45 -9.76 -6.93
N ASP A 780 -3.61 -10.18 -6.41
CA ASP A 780 -4.68 -10.82 -7.17
C ASP A 780 -5.93 -9.93 -7.24
N GLN A 781 -6.11 -9.23 -8.35
CA GLN A 781 -7.19 -8.26 -8.53
C GLN A 781 -8.59 -8.88 -8.38
N GLN A 782 -8.79 -10.15 -8.75
CA GLN A 782 -10.11 -10.79 -8.61
C GLN A 782 -10.52 -10.93 -7.14
N MET A 783 -9.55 -11.13 -6.25
CA MET A 783 -9.78 -11.24 -4.81
C MET A 783 -10.10 -9.88 -4.20
N VAL A 784 -9.48 -8.82 -4.72
CA VAL A 784 -9.85 -7.44 -4.38
C VAL A 784 -11.29 -7.16 -4.84
N ASP A 785 -11.66 -7.54 -6.06
CA ASP A 785 -13.01 -7.31 -6.59
C ASP A 785 -14.08 -8.07 -5.78
N VAL A 786 -13.81 -9.32 -5.39
CA VAL A 786 -14.71 -10.13 -4.53
C VAL A 786 -14.86 -9.47 -3.15
N TYR A 787 -13.78 -8.99 -2.54
CA TYR A 787 -13.83 -8.34 -1.22
C TYR A 787 -14.80 -7.16 -1.20
N TYR A 788 -14.66 -6.23 -2.14
CA TYR A 788 -15.53 -5.05 -2.22
C TYR A 788 -16.93 -5.38 -2.74
N TYR A 789 -17.08 -6.40 -3.58
CA TYR A 789 -18.39 -6.89 -3.98
C TYR A 789 -19.18 -7.40 -2.77
N LEU A 790 -18.59 -8.24 -1.92
CA LEU A 790 -19.26 -8.76 -0.72
C LEU A 790 -19.63 -7.66 0.29
N TRP A 791 -18.73 -6.70 0.53
CA TRP A 791 -19.04 -5.53 1.36
C TRP A 791 -20.16 -4.67 0.77
N SER A 792 -20.19 -4.52 -0.56
CA SER A 792 -21.26 -3.77 -1.22
C SER A 792 -22.62 -4.44 -1.02
N LEU A 793 -22.70 -5.77 -1.08
CA LEU A 793 -23.92 -6.50 -0.78
C LEU A 793 -24.34 -6.33 0.68
N TYR A 794 -23.39 -6.46 1.62
CA TYR A 794 -23.66 -6.25 3.04
C TYR A 794 -24.35 -4.90 3.28
N PHE A 795 -23.82 -3.80 2.71
CA PHE A 795 -24.46 -2.48 2.84
C PHE A 795 -25.73 -2.29 2.01
N MET A 796 -25.86 -2.94 0.85
CA MET A 796 -27.09 -2.90 0.06
C MET A 796 -28.26 -3.58 0.78
N TYR A 797 -28.00 -4.61 1.59
CA TYR A 797 -29.02 -5.30 2.38
C TYR A 797 -29.34 -4.64 3.72
N TYR A 798 -28.66 -3.55 4.06
CA TYR A 798 -28.93 -2.80 5.28
C TYR A 798 -30.31 -2.14 5.23
N ILE A 799 -31.08 -2.29 6.30
CA ILE A 799 -32.45 -1.77 6.43
C ILE A 799 -32.67 -1.15 7.82
N ASP A 800 -33.46 -0.09 7.85
CA ASP A 800 -33.93 0.64 9.03
C ASP A 800 -35.43 0.91 8.90
N VAL A 801 -36.25 0.10 9.58
CA VAL A 801 -37.71 0.18 9.54
C VAL A 801 -38.24 1.09 10.67
N GLY A 802 -37.80 0.84 11.90
CA GLY A 802 -38.19 1.61 13.08
C GLY A 802 -39.62 1.34 13.57
N GLU A 803 -40.23 0.20 13.22
CA GLU A 803 -41.62 -0.15 13.58
C GLU A 803 -41.75 -1.59 14.11
N GLY A 804 -42.62 -1.79 15.11
CA GLY A 804 -42.95 -3.12 15.62
C GLY A 804 -41.72 -3.84 16.18
N PHE A 805 -41.47 -5.08 15.80
CA PHE A 805 -40.26 -5.82 16.18
C PHE A 805 -39.00 -5.31 15.45
N GLU A 806 -39.15 -4.59 14.35
CA GLU A 806 -38.05 -4.04 13.55
C GLU A 806 -37.58 -2.68 14.12
N GLN A 807 -37.23 -2.66 15.42
CA GLN A 807 -36.78 -1.45 16.13
C GLN A 807 -35.31 -1.10 15.87
N TYR A 808 -34.52 -2.04 15.37
CA TYR A 808 -33.10 -1.87 15.17
C TYR A 808 -32.74 -2.07 13.70
N ALA A 809 -31.96 -1.14 13.18
CA ALA A 809 -31.44 -1.24 11.84
C ALA A 809 -30.40 -2.36 11.74
N HIS A 810 -30.49 -3.17 10.70
CA HIS A 810 -29.76 -4.44 10.60
C HIS A 810 -29.53 -4.83 9.14
N THR A 811 -28.72 -5.86 8.93
CA THR A 811 -28.38 -6.36 7.59
C THR A 811 -29.20 -7.59 7.22
N GLN A 812 -29.85 -7.58 6.06
CA GLN A 812 -30.68 -8.69 5.56
C GLN A 812 -29.87 -9.77 4.81
N THR A 813 -30.54 -10.87 4.51
CA THR A 813 -29.91 -12.09 3.97
C THR A 813 -29.89 -12.17 2.44
N ALA A 814 -31.05 -12.12 1.80
CA ALA A 814 -31.14 -12.34 0.36
C ALA A 814 -32.45 -11.77 -0.19
N VAL A 815 -32.40 -11.24 -1.41
CA VAL A 815 -33.59 -10.66 -2.02
C VAL A 815 -34.52 -11.72 -2.62
N ASN A 816 -33.98 -12.85 -3.10
CA ASN A 816 -34.70 -13.83 -3.92
C ASN A 816 -35.23 -15.04 -3.15
N ASN A 817 -35.26 -15.00 -1.81
CA ASN A 817 -35.88 -16.07 -1.05
C ASN A 817 -36.32 -15.59 0.34
N PHE A 818 -35.66 -14.61 0.98
CA PHE A 818 -36.12 -14.16 2.29
C PHE A 818 -35.67 -12.74 2.62
N LEU A 819 -36.60 -11.79 2.53
CA LEU A 819 -36.38 -10.46 3.09
C LEU A 819 -36.35 -10.54 4.62
N GLY A 820 -35.60 -9.65 5.26
CA GLY A 820 -35.28 -9.71 6.68
C GLY A 820 -33.94 -10.41 6.99
N MET A 821 -33.59 -10.41 8.28
CA MET A 821 -32.39 -11.08 8.80
C MET A 821 -32.75 -12.48 9.30
N HIS A 822 -31.93 -13.46 8.91
CA HIS A 822 -32.03 -14.81 9.45
C HIS A 822 -31.19 -14.96 10.71
N CYS A 823 -31.71 -15.64 11.75
CA CYS A 823 -31.03 -15.84 13.02
C CYS A 823 -29.82 -16.77 12.84
N TYR A 824 -29.97 -17.78 11.97
CA TYR A 824 -28.84 -18.60 11.58
C TYR A 824 -27.75 -17.78 10.89
N ASP A 825 -28.11 -16.92 9.93
CA ASP A 825 -27.18 -16.13 9.13
C ASP A 825 -26.50 -15.03 9.96
N ALA A 826 -27.23 -14.48 10.94
CA ALA A 826 -26.71 -13.56 11.93
C ALA A 826 -25.52 -14.14 12.71
N ASN A 827 -25.35 -15.47 12.79
CA ASN A 827 -24.22 -16.10 13.47
C ASN A 827 -22.85 -15.66 12.92
N PHE A 828 -22.77 -15.27 11.65
CA PHE A 828 -21.55 -14.71 11.05
C PHE A 828 -21.71 -13.25 10.61
N GLN A 829 -22.90 -12.81 10.17
CA GLN A 829 -23.12 -11.41 9.78
C GLN A 829 -22.87 -10.44 10.96
N THR A 830 -23.21 -10.85 12.19
CA THR A 830 -22.93 -10.05 13.40
C THR A 830 -21.43 -9.84 13.63
N ALA A 831 -20.61 -10.85 13.35
CA ALA A 831 -19.15 -10.75 13.48
C ALA A 831 -18.52 -9.86 12.40
N VAL A 832 -19.10 -9.82 11.19
CA VAL A 832 -18.70 -8.87 10.12
C VAL A 832 -18.88 -7.43 10.57
N GLY A 833 -20.01 -7.10 11.22
CA GLY A 833 -20.29 -5.76 11.74
C GLY A 833 -19.23 -5.25 12.72
N ALA A 834 -18.54 -6.14 13.45
CA ALA A 834 -17.46 -5.73 14.35
C ALA A 834 -16.30 -5.00 13.65
N TRP A 835 -16.15 -5.14 12.33
CA TRP A 835 -15.13 -4.44 11.54
C TRP A 835 -15.60 -3.12 10.92
N ILE A 836 -16.86 -2.74 11.16
CA ILE A 836 -17.40 -1.47 10.66
C ILE A 836 -17.07 -0.32 11.62
N THR A 837 -16.72 0.85 11.12
CA THR A 837 -16.34 2.01 11.97
C THR A 837 -17.50 2.51 12.83
N ASP A 838 -18.67 2.75 12.23
CA ASP A 838 -19.90 3.13 12.92
C ASP A 838 -20.70 1.89 13.34
N LYS A 839 -20.47 1.45 14.59
CA LYS A 839 -21.11 0.26 15.15
C LYS A 839 -22.59 0.47 15.44
N GLU A 840 -22.96 1.67 15.88
CA GLU A 840 -24.34 2.00 16.23
C GLU A 840 -25.23 1.91 15.01
N ALA A 841 -24.81 2.52 13.90
CA ALA A 841 -25.52 2.39 12.65
C ALA A 841 -25.51 0.93 12.17
N TYR A 842 -24.35 0.33 11.91
CA TYR A 842 -24.31 -0.85 11.05
C TYR A 842 -24.16 -2.21 11.74
N SER A 843 -24.08 -2.25 13.08
CA SER A 843 -23.69 -3.48 13.80
C SER A 843 -24.60 -3.84 14.97
N TYR A 844 -25.04 -2.88 15.78
CA TYR A 844 -25.77 -3.18 17.03
C TYR A 844 -27.07 -3.91 16.76
N GLY A 845 -27.83 -3.50 15.75
CA GLY A 845 -29.12 -4.12 15.45
C GLY A 845 -29.02 -5.57 14.97
N ASN A 846 -27.91 -6.00 14.38
CA ASN A 846 -27.70 -7.42 14.04
C ASN A 846 -27.75 -8.33 15.28
N ILE A 847 -27.49 -7.79 16.48
CA ILE A 847 -27.61 -8.48 17.77
C ILE A 847 -28.94 -8.12 18.46
N LEU A 848 -29.22 -6.82 18.60
CA LEU A 848 -30.29 -6.34 19.48
C LEU A 848 -31.69 -6.59 18.91
N LEU A 849 -31.84 -6.77 17.59
CA LEU A 849 -33.13 -7.05 16.96
C LEU A 849 -33.84 -8.24 17.62
N TRP A 850 -33.09 -9.31 17.92
CA TRP A 850 -33.63 -10.55 18.49
C TRP A 850 -34.18 -10.40 19.91
N SER A 851 -33.83 -9.31 20.61
CA SER A 851 -34.35 -9.02 21.95
C SER A 851 -35.84 -8.70 21.96
N GLU A 852 -36.39 -8.21 20.84
CA GLU A 852 -37.82 -7.90 20.70
C GLU A 852 -38.71 -9.14 20.82
N LEU A 853 -38.16 -10.34 20.58
CA LEU A 853 -38.87 -11.61 20.69
C LEU A 853 -38.78 -12.27 22.08
N LEU A 854 -38.16 -11.62 23.08
CA LEU A 854 -38.07 -12.17 24.44
C LEU A 854 -39.43 -12.52 25.05
N HIS A 855 -40.49 -11.79 24.70
CA HIS A 855 -41.83 -11.99 25.23
C HIS A 855 -42.50 -13.31 24.82
N VAL A 856 -41.94 -13.99 23.81
CA VAL A 856 -42.39 -15.29 23.26
C VAL A 856 -41.28 -16.36 23.25
N ALA A 857 -40.13 -16.08 23.85
CA ALA A 857 -38.99 -16.98 23.90
C ALA A 857 -39.19 -18.20 24.81
N ASP A 858 -38.43 -19.27 24.56
CA ASP A 858 -38.31 -20.42 25.45
C ASP A 858 -37.05 -20.26 26.30
N PHE A 859 -37.25 -19.72 27.50
CA PHE A 859 -36.17 -19.50 28.47
C PHE A 859 -35.55 -20.80 28.99
N SER A 860 -36.27 -21.92 28.94
CA SER A 860 -35.78 -23.20 29.48
C SER A 860 -34.72 -23.84 28.60
N GLU A 861 -34.76 -23.55 27.30
CA GLU A 861 -33.79 -24.01 26.31
C GLU A 861 -32.92 -22.88 25.76
N GLY A 862 -33.23 -21.61 26.08
CA GLY A 862 -32.50 -20.43 25.61
C GLY A 862 -32.77 -20.08 24.14
N LEU A 863 -33.96 -20.40 23.63
CA LEU A 863 -34.30 -20.29 22.21
C LEU A 863 -35.30 -19.17 21.94
N ILE A 864 -35.14 -18.52 20.79
CA ILE A 864 -36.13 -17.60 20.23
C ILE A 864 -37.01 -18.34 19.21
N PRO A 865 -38.31 -18.01 19.08
CA PRO A 865 -39.24 -18.75 18.23
C PRO A 865 -39.13 -18.37 16.74
N ALA A 866 -37.98 -17.84 16.31
CA ALA A 866 -37.83 -17.24 15.00
C ALA A 866 -36.44 -17.47 14.41
N ASP A 867 -36.42 -17.92 13.16
CA ASP A 867 -35.26 -17.83 12.28
C ASP A 867 -35.34 -16.54 11.47
N ASN A 868 -36.51 -16.01 11.15
CA ASN A 868 -36.68 -14.68 10.53
C ASN A 868 -37.90 -13.98 11.15
N MET A 869 -37.97 -12.64 11.09
CA MET A 869 -39.05 -11.82 11.61
C MET A 869 -39.34 -10.59 10.72
N GLY A 870 -40.41 -9.88 11.07
CA GLY A 870 -40.76 -8.56 10.54
C GLY A 870 -41.51 -7.75 11.59
N ILE A 871 -42.16 -6.65 11.19
CA ILE A 871 -42.79 -5.68 12.11
C ILE A 871 -43.70 -6.34 13.16
N ALA A 872 -44.49 -7.35 12.78
CA ALA A 872 -45.47 -7.97 13.67
C ALA A 872 -45.54 -9.51 13.55
N TRP A 873 -44.60 -10.11 12.84
CA TRP A 873 -44.57 -11.55 12.59
C TRP A 873 -43.19 -12.14 12.85
N TYR A 874 -43.16 -13.44 13.07
CA TYR A 874 -41.94 -14.23 13.20
C TYR A 874 -42.17 -15.63 12.63
N SER A 875 -41.10 -16.26 12.13
CA SER A 875 -41.19 -17.47 11.31
C SER A 875 -41.67 -18.75 12.02
N GLY A 876 -41.70 -18.78 13.35
CA GLY A 876 -42.02 -19.99 14.13
C GLY A 876 -40.91 -21.05 14.13
N LEU A 877 -39.81 -20.82 13.42
CA LEU A 877 -38.64 -21.70 13.37
C LEU A 877 -37.70 -21.35 14.52
N TRP A 878 -37.55 -22.26 15.48
CA TRP A 878 -36.78 -21.98 16.69
C TRP A 878 -35.28 -21.87 16.40
N CYS A 879 -34.66 -20.78 16.87
CA CYS A 879 -33.23 -20.51 16.72
C CYS A 879 -32.55 -20.31 18.08
N GLY A 880 -31.28 -20.75 18.18
CA GLY A 880 -30.40 -20.49 19.31
C GLY A 880 -29.30 -19.49 18.95
N PRO A 881 -29.35 -18.24 19.43
CA PRO A 881 -28.41 -17.17 19.06
C PRO A 881 -27.06 -17.26 19.81
N THR A 882 -26.56 -18.47 20.08
CA THR A 882 -25.34 -18.67 20.89
C THR A 882 -24.10 -17.98 20.31
N PRO A 883 -23.82 -18.05 19.00
CA PRO A 883 -22.71 -17.31 18.39
C PRO A 883 -22.83 -15.78 18.49
N HIS A 884 -24.04 -15.23 18.64
CA HIS A 884 -24.27 -13.78 18.78
C HIS A 884 -23.57 -13.22 20.02
N ILE A 885 -23.41 -14.03 21.08
CA ILE A 885 -22.68 -13.64 22.31
C ILE A 885 -21.20 -13.35 22.00
N LEU A 886 -20.57 -14.18 21.15
CA LEU A 886 -19.17 -14.01 20.78
C LEU A 886 -19.00 -12.75 19.93
N ALA A 887 -19.93 -12.52 18.98
CA ALA A 887 -19.93 -11.32 18.16
C ALA A 887 -20.19 -10.04 18.99
N ALA A 888 -21.16 -10.06 19.91
CA ALA A 888 -21.41 -8.93 20.81
C ALA A 888 -20.20 -8.59 21.68
N TRP A 889 -19.49 -9.61 22.20
CA TRP A 889 -18.22 -9.39 22.90
C TRP A 889 -17.17 -8.76 21.98
N LYS A 890 -17.02 -9.25 20.74
CA LYS A 890 -16.07 -8.69 19.77
C LYS A 890 -16.40 -7.23 19.42
N ILE A 891 -17.66 -6.92 19.14
CA ILE A 891 -18.13 -5.54 18.90
C ILE A 891 -17.75 -4.65 20.08
N TYR A 892 -18.07 -5.07 21.31
CA TYR A 892 -17.70 -4.33 22.52
C TYR A 892 -16.19 -4.12 22.64
N LYS A 893 -15.38 -5.14 22.37
CA LYS A 893 -13.91 -5.03 22.40
C LYS A 893 -13.39 -4.01 21.38
N HIS A 894 -14.07 -3.89 20.25
CA HIS A 894 -13.71 -3.02 19.13
C HIS A 894 -14.17 -1.55 19.28
N CYS A 895 -15.07 -1.23 20.21
CA CYS A 895 -15.56 0.15 20.41
C CYS A 895 -15.58 0.64 21.86
N GLY A 896 -15.56 -0.26 22.85
CA GLY A 896 -15.68 0.08 24.27
C GLY A 896 -17.07 0.55 24.70
N ASP A 897 -18.10 0.42 23.85
CA ASP A 897 -19.46 0.88 24.16
C ASP A 897 -20.14 0.02 25.23
N ILE A 898 -20.07 0.50 26.46
CA ILE A 898 -20.64 -0.17 27.64
C ILE A 898 -22.18 -0.19 27.64
N ASP A 899 -22.83 0.75 26.93
CA ASP A 899 -24.29 0.82 26.88
C ASP A 899 -24.84 -0.21 25.89
N PHE A 900 -24.16 -0.41 24.75
CA PHE A 900 -24.41 -1.56 23.88
C PHE A 900 -24.18 -2.88 24.63
N LEU A 901 -23.03 -3.02 25.32
CA LEU A 901 -22.72 -4.25 26.04
C LEU A 901 -23.80 -4.57 27.08
N ARG A 902 -24.28 -3.57 27.81
CA ARG A 902 -25.34 -3.75 28.80
C ARG A 902 -26.63 -4.27 28.16
N GLN A 903 -27.06 -3.68 27.05
CA GLN A 903 -28.27 -4.10 26.33
C GLN A 903 -28.13 -5.55 25.82
N ALA A 904 -26.99 -5.88 25.21
CA ALA A 904 -26.71 -7.23 24.73
C ALA A 904 -26.67 -8.24 25.89
N TYR A 905 -25.99 -7.91 26.99
CA TYR A 905 -25.92 -8.79 28.16
C TYR A 905 -27.28 -8.96 28.83
N ASP A 906 -28.07 -7.91 28.99
CA ASP A 906 -29.43 -8.00 29.56
C ASP A 906 -30.32 -8.91 28.70
N TYR A 907 -30.21 -8.80 27.37
CA TYR A 907 -30.88 -9.70 26.44
C TYR A 907 -30.44 -11.16 26.63
N PHE A 908 -29.13 -11.46 26.55
CA PHE A 908 -28.63 -12.83 26.69
C PHE A 908 -28.91 -13.41 28.07
N LYS A 909 -28.77 -12.60 29.12
CA LYS A 909 -29.09 -12.99 30.49
C LYS A 909 -30.57 -13.33 30.63
N ALA A 910 -31.46 -12.51 30.07
CA ALA A 910 -32.90 -12.80 30.10
C ALA A 910 -33.23 -14.11 29.36
N LEU A 911 -32.62 -14.33 28.19
CA LEU A 911 -32.90 -15.49 27.34
C LEU A 911 -32.29 -16.80 27.88
N MET A 912 -31.01 -16.77 28.27
CA MET A 912 -30.19 -17.97 28.44
C MET A 912 -29.84 -18.30 29.90
N TRP A 913 -30.49 -17.65 30.88
CA TRP A 913 -30.21 -17.91 32.29
C TRP A 913 -30.39 -19.39 32.68
N GLU A 914 -31.36 -20.09 32.10
CA GLU A 914 -31.62 -21.49 32.43
C GLU A 914 -30.84 -22.49 31.56
N SER A 915 -30.46 -22.09 30.35
CA SER A 915 -29.73 -22.94 29.41
C SER A 915 -29.06 -22.09 28.31
N ILE A 916 -27.86 -22.50 27.88
CA ILE A 916 -27.18 -21.96 26.70
C ILE A 916 -27.37 -22.98 25.57
N PRO A 917 -28.05 -22.61 24.45
CA PRO A 917 -28.24 -23.52 23.33
C PRO A 917 -26.91 -24.03 22.78
N GLY A 918 -26.82 -25.33 22.52
CA GLY A 918 -25.62 -25.93 21.92
C GLY A 918 -25.45 -25.46 20.47
N HIS A 919 -24.22 -25.08 20.10
CA HIS A 919 -23.89 -24.68 18.74
C HIS A 919 -22.44 -25.06 18.43
N TRP A 920 -22.23 -26.32 18.03
CA TRP A 920 -20.90 -26.87 17.71
C TRP A 920 -19.79 -26.51 18.72
N GLY A 921 -20.10 -26.51 20.01
CA GLY A 921 -19.14 -26.22 21.08
C GLY A 921 -19.01 -24.74 21.44
N TYR A 922 -19.60 -23.83 20.66
CA TYR A 922 -19.64 -22.39 20.95
C TYR A 922 -20.37 -22.11 22.26
N GLU A 923 -21.21 -23.03 22.76
CA GLU A 923 -21.84 -22.88 24.08
C GLU A 923 -20.82 -22.77 25.23
N TYR A 924 -19.64 -23.36 25.08
CA TYR A 924 -18.56 -23.23 26.06
C TYR A 924 -17.93 -21.84 25.99
N ASP A 925 -17.63 -21.37 24.78
CA ASP A 925 -17.02 -20.06 24.58
C ASP A 925 -18.00 -18.94 24.95
N ALA A 926 -19.27 -19.08 24.58
CA ALA A 926 -20.35 -18.17 24.95
C ALA A 926 -20.46 -18.02 26.48
N ALA A 927 -20.43 -19.13 27.23
CA ALA A 927 -20.44 -19.08 28.69
C ALA A 927 -19.22 -18.33 29.26
N ASP A 928 -18.04 -18.51 28.66
CA ASP A 928 -16.86 -17.74 29.06
C ASP A 928 -16.99 -16.25 28.75
N ARG A 929 -17.55 -15.88 27.58
CA ARG A 929 -17.82 -14.48 27.24
C ARG A 929 -18.86 -13.87 28.18
N LEU A 930 -19.95 -14.57 28.51
CA LEU A 930 -20.96 -14.10 29.48
C LEU A 930 -20.35 -13.83 30.87
N LYS A 931 -19.39 -14.65 31.33
CA LYS A 931 -18.64 -14.36 32.56
C LYS A 931 -17.85 -13.05 32.46
N LYS A 932 -17.17 -12.82 31.35
CA LYS A 932 -16.40 -11.59 31.09
C LYS A 932 -17.32 -10.37 31.02
N MET A 933 -18.44 -10.47 30.30
CA MET A 933 -19.48 -9.43 30.25
C MET A 933 -20.03 -9.11 31.65
N ALA A 934 -20.33 -10.13 32.45
CA ALA A 934 -20.81 -9.96 33.81
C ALA A 934 -19.81 -9.20 34.70
N ILE A 935 -18.52 -9.53 34.61
CA ILE A 935 -17.46 -8.81 35.35
C ILE A 935 -17.41 -7.34 34.92
N GLU A 936 -17.41 -7.10 33.61
CA GLU A 936 -17.32 -5.77 33.02
C GLU A 936 -18.49 -4.86 33.45
N LEU A 937 -19.69 -5.42 33.48
CA LEU A 937 -20.91 -4.72 33.86
C LEU A 937 -21.14 -4.64 35.38
N GLY A 938 -20.22 -5.18 36.20
CA GLY A 938 -20.30 -5.11 37.65
C GLY A 938 -21.26 -6.11 38.29
N HIS A 939 -21.45 -7.28 37.66
CA HIS A 939 -22.26 -8.42 38.11
C HIS A 939 -21.42 -9.66 38.48
N PRO A 940 -20.45 -9.56 39.41
CA PRO A 940 -19.61 -10.70 39.79
C PRO A 940 -20.41 -11.89 40.37
N GLU A 941 -21.64 -11.66 40.85
CA GLU A 941 -22.55 -12.70 41.31
C GLU A 941 -23.01 -13.65 40.20
N ASP A 942 -23.05 -13.20 38.94
CA ASP A 942 -23.49 -14.02 37.80
C ASP A 942 -22.39 -14.98 37.32
N VAL A 943 -21.12 -14.70 37.63
CA VAL A 943 -19.96 -15.42 37.09
C VAL A 943 -19.99 -16.92 37.41
N LEU A 944 -20.33 -17.27 38.66
CA LEU A 944 -20.42 -18.68 39.05
C LEU A 944 -21.58 -19.38 38.34
N HIS A 945 -22.69 -18.68 38.13
CA HIS A 945 -23.85 -19.22 37.42
C HIS A 945 -23.49 -19.55 35.97
N TRP A 946 -22.87 -18.60 35.25
CA TRP A 946 -22.43 -18.83 33.88
C TRP A 946 -21.37 -19.93 33.74
N HIS A 947 -20.45 -20.02 34.71
CA HIS A 947 -19.47 -21.10 34.76
C HIS A 947 -20.12 -22.48 34.87
N ASP A 948 -21.11 -22.61 35.77
CA ASP A 948 -21.79 -23.87 36.04
C ASP A 948 -22.73 -24.27 34.89
N ILE A 949 -23.55 -23.35 34.37
CA ILE A 949 -24.51 -23.65 33.30
C ILE A 949 -23.81 -23.95 31.97
N GLY A 950 -22.70 -23.26 31.67
CA GLY A 950 -21.85 -23.54 30.52
C GLY A 950 -21.04 -24.83 30.64
N ARG A 951 -21.04 -25.47 31.83
CA ARG A 951 -20.30 -26.71 32.11
C ARG A 951 -18.81 -26.60 31.75
N LEU A 952 -18.19 -25.45 32.03
CA LEU A 952 -16.81 -25.15 31.59
C LEU A 952 -15.78 -26.16 32.11
N ASP A 953 -16.00 -26.73 33.29
CA ASP A 953 -15.12 -27.77 33.86
C ASP A 953 -15.16 -29.10 33.09
N ASN A 954 -16.15 -29.29 32.20
CA ASN A 954 -16.33 -30.53 31.43
C ASN A 954 -15.81 -30.43 29.99
N VAL A 955 -15.27 -29.30 29.55
CA VAL A 955 -14.85 -29.07 28.16
C VAL A 955 -13.84 -30.12 27.67
N GLN A 956 -12.86 -30.50 28.52
CA GLN A 956 -11.86 -31.50 28.15
C GLN A 956 -12.46 -32.90 27.96
N ASN A 957 -13.45 -33.28 28.77
CA ASN A 957 -14.13 -34.57 28.59
C ASN A 957 -14.94 -34.56 27.30
N PHE A 958 -15.63 -33.46 27.01
CA PHE A 958 -16.37 -33.26 25.77
C PHE A 958 -15.47 -33.41 24.53
N LEU A 959 -14.29 -32.78 24.54
CA LEU A 959 -13.31 -32.89 23.46
C LEU A 959 -12.78 -34.33 23.31
N ASN A 960 -12.40 -34.97 24.42
CA ASN A 960 -11.90 -36.34 24.39
C ASN A 960 -12.96 -37.36 23.90
N ASP A 961 -14.23 -37.17 24.28
CA ASP A 961 -15.33 -38.04 23.84
C ASP A 961 -15.66 -37.85 22.34
N GLY A 962 -15.41 -36.65 21.81
CA GLY A 962 -15.67 -36.31 20.41
C GLY A 962 -14.55 -36.69 19.45
N TRP A 963 -13.31 -36.86 19.90
CA TRP A 963 -12.20 -37.18 19.01
C TRP A 963 -12.27 -38.63 18.51
N GLU A 964 -12.20 -38.81 17.19
CA GLU A 964 -12.26 -40.10 16.49
C GLU A 964 -13.49 -40.95 16.84
N THR A 965 -14.61 -40.29 17.17
CA THR A 965 -15.89 -40.95 17.41
C THR A 965 -16.26 -41.85 16.22
N ASN A 966 -16.94 -42.96 16.49
CA ASN A 966 -17.31 -43.98 15.50
C ASN A 966 -16.12 -44.62 14.76
N GLY A 967 -14.89 -44.45 15.25
CA GLY A 967 -13.69 -45.06 14.69
C GLY A 967 -13.20 -44.39 13.40
N VAL A 968 -13.63 -43.14 13.15
CA VAL A 968 -13.12 -42.35 12.03
C VAL A 968 -11.86 -41.62 12.47
N GLU A 969 -10.72 -42.09 11.96
CA GLU A 969 -9.40 -41.54 12.27
C GLU A 969 -9.32 -40.04 11.95
N LYS A 970 -8.74 -39.26 12.87
CA LYS A 970 -8.46 -37.82 12.75
C LYS A 970 -9.68 -36.97 12.38
N PHE A 971 -10.84 -37.29 12.93
CA PHE A 971 -12.05 -36.50 12.72
C PHE A 971 -12.84 -36.34 14.02
N PHE A 972 -13.36 -35.13 14.25
CA PHE A 972 -14.15 -34.84 15.43
C PHE A 972 -15.64 -35.13 15.19
N ARG A 973 -16.25 -35.90 16.09
CA ARG A 973 -17.68 -36.24 16.12
C ARG A 973 -18.23 -36.73 14.78
N ALA A 974 -17.51 -37.64 14.12
CA ALA A 974 -17.97 -38.25 12.89
C ALA A 974 -19.34 -38.91 13.07
N GLY A 975 -20.28 -38.66 12.15
CA GLY A 975 -21.56 -39.34 12.10
C GLY A 975 -21.41 -40.85 11.91
N SER A 976 -22.40 -41.64 12.36
CA SER A 976 -22.35 -43.10 12.20
C SER A 976 -22.57 -43.57 10.77
N ASP A 977 -23.29 -42.77 9.97
CA ASP A 977 -23.82 -43.16 8.67
C ASP A 977 -23.18 -42.38 7.50
N ARG A 978 -22.67 -41.18 7.78
CA ARG A 978 -22.08 -40.23 6.82
C ARG A 978 -21.06 -39.35 7.52
N LEU A 979 -19.97 -39.02 6.83
CA LEU A 979 -19.05 -37.97 7.27
C LEU A 979 -19.54 -36.59 6.79
N ASP A 980 -20.01 -35.79 7.73
CA ASP A 980 -20.60 -34.46 7.52
C ASP A 980 -19.64 -33.34 7.92
N TRP A 981 -19.76 -32.19 7.27
CA TRP A 981 -18.88 -31.03 7.48
C TRP A 981 -18.90 -30.47 8.91
N SER A 982 -19.99 -30.66 9.66
CA SER A 982 -20.18 -30.09 11.00
C SER A 982 -19.09 -30.46 12.01
N GLY A 983 -18.34 -31.54 11.78
CA GLY A 983 -17.14 -31.84 12.55
C GLY A 983 -16.09 -30.73 12.50
N PHE A 984 -15.96 -30.03 11.38
CA PHE A 984 -15.03 -28.91 11.20
C PHE A 984 -15.48 -27.65 11.96
N ALA A 985 -16.79 -27.43 12.17
CA ALA A 985 -17.27 -26.25 12.89
C ALA A 985 -16.74 -26.19 14.34
N TYR A 986 -16.53 -27.35 14.98
CA TYR A 986 -15.95 -27.44 16.32
C TYR A 986 -14.50 -26.95 16.40
N MET A 987 -13.77 -26.87 15.28
CA MET A 987 -12.38 -26.40 15.27
C MET A 987 -12.26 -24.92 15.65
N ALA A 988 -13.35 -24.15 15.62
CA ALA A 988 -13.33 -22.74 16.01
C ALA A 988 -13.47 -22.53 17.54
N MET A 989 -13.61 -23.59 18.33
CA MET A 989 -13.64 -23.46 19.79
C MET A 989 -12.27 -23.03 20.32
N ASP A 990 -12.22 -22.09 21.26
CA ASP A 990 -10.95 -21.63 21.88
C ASP A 990 -10.13 -22.78 22.50
N SER A 991 -10.83 -23.82 22.96
CA SER A 991 -10.25 -24.97 23.65
C SER A 991 -9.95 -26.16 22.73
N PHE A 992 -10.26 -26.07 21.43
CA PHE A 992 -10.00 -27.16 20.50
C PHE A 992 -8.47 -27.36 20.33
N PRO A 993 -7.94 -28.60 20.37
CA PRO A 993 -6.50 -28.80 20.27
C PRO A 993 -5.96 -28.46 18.86
N SER A 994 -4.99 -27.54 18.75
CA SER A 994 -4.42 -27.16 17.45
C SER A 994 -3.80 -28.33 16.68
N GLU A 995 -3.22 -29.32 17.38
CA GLU A 995 -2.68 -30.55 16.76
C GLU A 995 -3.78 -31.35 16.06
N TRP A 996 -5.01 -31.33 16.59
CA TRP A 996 -6.15 -32.02 15.98
C TRP A 996 -6.66 -31.30 14.73
N VAL A 997 -6.65 -29.96 14.73
CA VAL A 997 -7.00 -29.17 13.53
C VAL A 997 -6.06 -29.47 12.37
N GLU A 998 -4.75 -29.55 12.62
CA GLU A 998 -3.77 -29.96 11.60
C GLU A 998 -4.05 -31.37 11.09
N GLN A 999 -4.15 -32.36 11.98
CA GLN A 999 -4.40 -33.75 11.59
C GLN A 999 -5.71 -33.92 10.80
N MET A 1000 -6.75 -33.19 11.18
CA MET A 1000 -8.07 -33.25 10.57
C MET A 1000 -8.11 -32.51 9.22
N SER A 1001 -7.49 -31.33 9.14
CA SER A 1001 -7.41 -30.58 7.88
C SER A 1001 -6.55 -31.31 6.83
N ASP A 1002 -5.40 -31.86 7.22
CA ASP A 1002 -4.53 -32.65 6.34
C ASP A 1002 -5.22 -33.90 5.80
N ARG A 1003 -5.94 -34.63 6.67
CA ARG A 1003 -6.56 -35.90 6.30
C ARG A 1003 -7.84 -35.70 5.48
N TRP A 1004 -8.67 -34.73 5.86
CA TRP A 1004 -10.05 -34.63 5.41
C TRP A 1004 -10.37 -33.34 4.68
N ALA A 1005 -9.87 -32.18 5.13
CA ALA A 1005 -10.26 -30.91 4.52
C ALA A 1005 -9.75 -30.80 3.09
N VAL A 1006 -8.42 -30.85 2.87
CA VAL A 1006 -7.77 -30.63 1.56
C VAL A 1006 -7.62 -31.90 0.71
N ASN A 1007 -8.24 -33.01 1.13
CA ASN A 1007 -8.14 -34.28 0.42
C ASN A 1007 -9.26 -34.45 -0.61
N GLU A 1008 -8.89 -34.41 -1.90
CA GLU A 1008 -9.84 -34.52 -3.01
C GLU A 1008 -10.33 -35.95 -3.31
N ALA A 1009 -9.62 -36.98 -2.83
CA ALA A 1009 -9.91 -38.37 -3.19
C ALA A 1009 -11.04 -38.98 -2.36
N ASP A 1010 -11.10 -38.66 -1.07
CA ASP A 1010 -12.11 -39.17 -0.14
C ASP A 1010 -12.54 -38.18 0.95
N GLY A 1011 -11.95 -36.97 0.97
CA GLY A 1011 -12.24 -35.88 1.90
C GLY A 1011 -13.30 -34.92 1.38
N PHE A 1012 -13.17 -33.64 1.71
CA PHE A 1012 -14.19 -32.61 1.47
C PHE A 1012 -13.83 -31.60 0.38
N PHE A 1013 -12.58 -31.55 -0.08
CA PHE A 1013 -12.17 -30.55 -1.06
C PHE A 1013 -12.57 -30.93 -2.48
N ARG A 1014 -13.42 -30.12 -3.10
CA ARG A 1014 -13.78 -30.27 -4.52
C ARG A 1014 -14.25 -28.94 -5.11
N PHE A 1015 -13.96 -28.70 -6.38
CA PHE A 1015 -14.28 -27.42 -7.05
C PHE A 1015 -13.76 -26.20 -6.27
N GLY A 1016 -12.60 -26.36 -5.62
CA GLY A 1016 -12.00 -25.34 -4.76
C GLY A 1016 -12.71 -25.09 -3.44
N SER A 1017 -13.77 -25.82 -3.09
CA SER A 1017 -14.55 -25.57 -1.86
C SER A 1017 -14.65 -26.83 -1.00
N LEU A 1018 -14.90 -26.65 0.30
CA LEU A 1018 -15.30 -27.74 1.18
C LEU A 1018 -16.78 -28.07 0.94
N SER A 1019 -17.07 -29.32 0.64
CA SER A 1019 -18.43 -29.82 0.49
C SER A 1019 -19.13 -30.02 1.84
N THR A 1020 -20.45 -30.14 1.85
CA THR A 1020 -21.21 -30.48 3.07
C THR A 1020 -21.09 -31.95 3.46
N THR A 1021 -20.76 -32.84 2.51
CA THR A 1021 -20.49 -34.27 2.75
C THR A 1021 -19.14 -34.68 2.18
N ALA A 1022 -18.41 -35.55 2.88
CA ALA A 1022 -17.16 -36.11 2.37
C ALA A 1022 -17.39 -36.94 1.09
N PHE A 1023 -16.43 -36.93 0.18
CA PHE A 1023 -16.57 -37.54 -1.13
C PHE A 1023 -16.69 -39.08 -1.09
N LYS A 1024 -16.13 -39.74 -0.08
CA LYS A 1024 -16.38 -41.18 0.15
C LYS A 1024 -17.87 -41.52 0.34
N ASP A 1025 -18.66 -40.54 0.81
CA ASP A 1025 -20.10 -40.67 1.11
C ASP A 1025 -20.95 -39.81 0.16
N TRP A 1026 -20.42 -39.43 -1.01
CA TRP A 1026 -21.05 -38.49 -1.97
C TRP A 1026 -22.44 -38.90 -2.47
N ASN A 1027 -22.78 -40.19 -2.38
CA ASN A 1027 -24.11 -40.68 -2.72
C ASN A 1027 -25.22 -40.18 -1.77
N GLN A 1028 -24.84 -39.55 -0.66
CA GLN A 1028 -25.73 -38.94 0.33
C GLN A 1028 -25.68 -37.40 0.31
N GLN A 1029 -25.05 -36.82 -0.71
CA GLN A 1029 -24.91 -35.38 -0.88
C GLN A 1029 -26.23 -34.73 -1.35
N SER A 1030 -26.51 -33.51 -0.87
CA SER A 1030 -27.56 -32.65 -1.40
C SER A 1030 -27.27 -32.25 -2.85
N ASP A 1031 -28.29 -32.31 -3.71
CA ASP A 1031 -28.15 -31.94 -5.14
C ASP A 1031 -27.85 -30.44 -5.33
N VAL A 1032 -28.36 -29.57 -4.45
CA VAL A 1032 -28.35 -28.10 -4.64
C VAL A 1032 -27.56 -27.32 -3.58
N PHE A 1033 -27.33 -27.93 -2.40
CA PHE A 1033 -26.50 -27.36 -1.32
C PHE A 1033 -25.25 -28.22 -1.11
N ALA A 1034 -24.51 -28.45 -2.19
CA ALA A 1034 -23.29 -29.27 -2.14
C ALA A 1034 -22.12 -28.52 -1.51
N PHE A 1035 -22.03 -27.22 -1.82
CA PHE A 1035 -21.04 -26.31 -1.28
C PHE A 1035 -21.75 -25.03 -0.88
N THR A 1036 -21.56 -24.58 0.35
CA THR A 1036 -22.24 -23.40 0.88
C THR A 1036 -21.25 -22.45 1.57
N PRO A 1037 -21.54 -21.13 1.60
CA PRO A 1037 -20.65 -20.12 2.17
C PRO A 1037 -20.39 -20.30 3.66
N ASP A 1038 -21.45 -20.58 4.43
CA ASP A 1038 -21.45 -20.79 5.87
C ASP A 1038 -20.60 -21.99 6.27
N THR A 1039 -20.79 -23.14 5.61
CA THR A 1039 -20.03 -24.37 5.86
C THR A 1039 -18.54 -24.12 5.72
N ASN A 1040 -18.15 -23.41 4.65
CA ASN A 1040 -16.76 -23.06 4.41
C ASN A 1040 -16.25 -22.04 5.43
N TRP A 1041 -17.04 -21.02 5.78
CA TRP A 1041 -16.66 -20.05 6.80
C TRP A 1041 -16.38 -20.73 8.16
N PHE A 1042 -17.32 -21.52 8.68
CA PHE A 1042 -17.15 -22.24 9.95
C PHE A 1042 -15.95 -23.18 9.94
N ALA A 1043 -15.79 -23.97 8.87
CA ALA A 1043 -14.69 -24.92 8.77
C ALA A 1043 -13.32 -24.24 8.66
N ILE A 1044 -13.21 -23.18 7.86
CA ILE A 1044 -11.94 -22.51 7.58
C ILE A 1044 -11.53 -21.61 8.73
N THR A 1045 -12.47 -20.95 9.42
CA THR A 1045 -12.18 -20.07 10.56
C THR A 1045 -11.40 -20.81 11.65
N GLY A 1046 -11.81 -22.03 12.00
CA GLY A 1046 -11.06 -22.86 12.94
C GLY A 1046 -9.66 -23.25 12.45
N MET A 1047 -9.44 -23.37 11.14
CA MET A 1047 -8.10 -23.61 10.61
C MET A 1047 -7.17 -22.41 10.80
N TYR A 1048 -7.67 -21.17 10.62
CA TYR A 1048 -6.88 -19.97 10.87
C TYR A 1048 -6.62 -19.74 12.36
N GLU A 1049 -7.64 -19.88 13.23
CA GLU A 1049 -7.50 -19.70 14.68
C GLU A 1049 -6.47 -20.65 15.31
N HIS A 1050 -6.26 -21.82 14.69
CA HIS A 1050 -5.27 -22.81 15.14
C HIS A 1050 -4.03 -22.91 14.25
N HIS A 1051 -3.80 -21.94 13.36
CA HIS A 1051 -2.61 -21.81 12.53
C HIS A 1051 -2.32 -23.01 11.59
N ALA A 1052 -3.36 -23.67 11.09
CA ALA A 1052 -3.27 -24.61 9.97
C ALA A 1052 -3.19 -23.85 8.62
N CYS A 1053 -2.26 -22.89 8.56
CA CYS A 1053 -2.25 -21.77 7.62
C CYS A 1053 -2.28 -22.20 6.15
N LYS A 1054 -1.45 -23.17 5.77
CA LYS A 1054 -1.39 -23.68 4.39
C LYS A 1054 -2.72 -24.27 3.92
N ASN A 1055 -3.37 -25.09 4.76
CA ASN A 1055 -4.66 -25.70 4.45
C ASN A 1055 -5.79 -24.66 4.47
N ALA A 1056 -5.75 -23.73 5.43
CA ALA A 1056 -6.69 -22.61 5.51
C ALA A 1056 -6.63 -21.75 4.24
N ASN A 1057 -5.43 -21.37 3.78
CA ASN A 1057 -5.21 -20.60 2.55
C ASN A 1057 -5.70 -21.38 1.31
N THR A 1058 -5.40 -22.67 1.22
CA THR A 1058 -5.86 -23.52 0.12
C THR A 1058 -7.39 -23.54 0.01
N CYS A 1059 -8.07 -23.77 1.15
CA CYS A 1059 -9.53 -23.78 1.20
C CYS A 1059 -10.12 -22.38 0.93
N THR A 1060 -9.52 -21.33 1.49
CA THR A 1060 -10.01 -19.95 1.37
C THR A 1060 -9.92 -19.45 -0.06
N LEU A 1061 -8.74 -19.55 -0.68
CA LEU A 1061 -8.52 -19.07 -2.04
C LEU A 1061 -9.28 -19.90 -3.06
N GLY A 1062 -9.32 -21.22 -2.88
CA GLY A 1062 -10.15 -22.10 -3.68
C GLY A 1062 -11.61 -21.68 -3.63
N HIS A 1063 -12.12 -21.39 -2.42
CA HIS A 1063 -13.52 -21.06 -2.23
C HIS A 1063 -13.82 -19.69 -2.83
N LEU A 1064 -13.03 -18.66 -2.53
CA LEU A 1064 -13.25 -17.31 -3.06
C LEU A 1064 -13.14 -17.27 -4.60
N LYS A 1065 -12.13 -17.92 -5.20
CA LYS A 1065 -11.93 -17.91 -6.65
C LYS A 1065 -12.98 -18.71 -7.40
N ASN A 1066 -13.30 -19.92 -6.95
CA ASN A 1066 -14.15 -20.83 -7.71
C ASN A 1066 -15.64 -20.68 -7.35
N TYR A 1067 -15.97 -20.07 -6.21
CA TYR A 1067 -17.36 -19.84 -5.80
C TYR A 1067 -17.86 -18.45 -6.17
N ASN A 1068 -17.01 -17.42 -6.01
CA ASN A 1068 -17.43 -16.02 -6.14
C ASN A 1068 -17.05 -15.37 -7.48
N ILE A 1069 -16.54 -16.13 -8.45
CA ILE A 1069 -16.26 -15.64 -9.81
C ILE A 1069 -17.02 -16.49 -10.83
N GLU A 1070 -17.87 -15.85 -11.61
CA GLU A 1070 -18.57 -16.46 -12.76
C GLU A 1070 -18.54 -15.46 -13.91
N TRP A 1071 -18.37 -15.93 -15.16
CA TRP A 1071 -18.16 -15.07 -16.34
C TRP A 1071 -16.99 -14.05 -16.24
N GLY A 1072 -16.05 -14.27 -15.32
CA GLY A 1072 -14.94 -13.36 -15.05
C GLY A 1072 -15.33 -12.12 -14.24
N ILE A 1073 -16.50 -12.11 -13.61
CA ILE A 1073 -16.97 -11.04 -12.70
C ILE A 1073 -17.34 -11.61 -11.32
N PRO A 1074 -17.28 -10.80 -10.25
CA PRO A 1074 -17.74 -11.21 -8.93
C PRO A 1074 -19.24 -11.57 -8.87
N VAL A 1075 -19.54 -12.66 -8.18
CA VAL A 1075 -20.88 -13.16 -7.89
C VAL A 1075 -21.00 -13.66 -6.44
N ALA A 1076 -22.22 -13.80 -5.94
CA ALA A 1076 -22.49 -14.33 -4.61
C ALA A 1076 -23.69 -15.28 -4.64
N PRO A 1077 -23.52 -16.52 -5.18
CA PRO A 1077 -24.57 -17.52 -5.10
C PRO A 1077 -24.85 -17.94 -3.66
N GLU A 1078 -26.09 -18.37 -3.41
CA GLU A 1078 -26.51 -18.95 -2.13
C GLU A 1078 -25.83 -20.32 -1.90
N ALA A 1079 -25.67 -21.12 -2.96
CA ALA A 1079 -24.96 -22.39 -2.92
C ALA A 1079 -24.35 -22.76 -4.29
N LEU A 1080 -23.48 -23.77 -4.32
CA LEU A 1080 -23.19 -24.54 -5.53
C LEU A 1080 -23.84 -25.92 -5.45
N ASP A 1081 -24.35 -26.37 -6.59
CA ASP A 1081 -24.96 -27.68 -6.77
C ASP A 1081 -23.89 -28.81 -6.79
N ILE A 1082 -24.34 -30.06 -6.92
CA ILE A 1082 -23.46 -31.23 -6.94
C ILE A 1082 -22.47 -31.27 -8.13
N ASN A 1083 -22.71 -30.48 -9.17
CA ASN A 1083 -21.85 -30.33 -10.34
C ASN A 1083 -20.90 -29.12 -10.22
N GLY A 1084 -21.08 -28.28 -9.20
CA GLY A 1084 -20.34 -27.03 -9.01
C GLY A 1084 -20.99 -25.83 -9.68
N ASP A 1085 -22.24 -25.93 -10.14
CA ASP A 1085 -22.96 -24.83 -10.79
C ASP A 1085 -23.65 -23.93 -9.74
N PRO A 1086 -23.72 -22.60 -9.93
CA PRO A 1086 -24.41 -21.68 -9.02
C PRO A 1086 -25.90 -22.00 -8.82
N TRP A 1087 -26.36 -21.89 -7.58
CA TRP A 1087 -27.74 -22.11 -7.19
C TRP A 1087 -28.26 -21.01 -6.24
N GLY A 1088 -29.58 -20.76 -6.28
CA GLY A 1088 -30.28 -19.87 -5.35
C GLY A 1088 -30.22 -18.40 -5.74
N ASP A 1089 -30.22 -17.51 -4.75
CA ASP A 1089 -30.09 -16.06 -4.96
C ASP A 1089 -28.76 -15.68 -5.65
N GLN A 1090 -28.77 -14.68 -6.55
CA GLN A 1090 -27.57 -14.25 -7.30
C GLN A 1090 -26.69 -13.23 -6.55
N TYR A 1091 -27.26 -12.62 -5.51
CA TYR A 1091 -26.72 -11.52 -4.71
C TYR A 1091 -26.80 -11.89 -3.21
N SER A 1092 -26.47 -13.11 -2.83
CA SER A 1092 -26.78 -13.64 -1.50
C SER A 1092 -25.80 -13.13 -0.45
N ASN A 1093 -26.29 -12.37 0.53
CA ASN A 1093 -25.50 -11.92 1.68
C ASN A 1093 -25.23 -13.06 2.68
N PHE A 1094 -25.71 -14.28 2.41
CA PHE A 1094 -25.23 -15.50 3.05
C PHE A 1094 -23.69 -15.66 2.88
N ASN A 1095 -23.09 -15.00 1.90
CA ASN A 1095 -21.65 -14.93 1.69
C ASN A 1095 -20.89 -14.00 2.66
N ALA A 1096 -21.57 -13.22 3.51
CA ALA A 1096 -20.94 -12.18 4.34
C ALA A 1096 -19.80 -12.71 5.22
N GLY A 1097 -19.94 -13.91 5.80
CA GLY A 1097 -18.89 -14.52 6.64
C GLY A 1097 -17.54 -14.65 5.93
N LYS A 1098 -17.51 -14.76 4.60
CA LYS A 1098 -16.26 -14.83 3.83
C LYS A 1098 -15.41 -13.56 3.93
N ILE A 1099 -16.01 -12.41 4.25
CA ILE A 1099 -15.27 -11.16 4.54
C ILE A 1099 -14.28 -11.39 5.69
N LEU A 1100 -14.69 -12.15 6.72
CA LEU A 1100 -13.83 -12.47 7.86
C LEU A 1100 -12.67 -13.39 7.48
N LEU A 1101 -12.81 -14.21 6.43
CA LEU A 1101 -11.69 -15.01 5.92
C LEU A 1101 -10.58 -14.14 5.32
N TYR A 1102 -10.89 -12.92 4.85
CA TYR A 1102 -9.88 -11.94 4.47
C TYR A 1102 -9.27 -11.27 5.71
N ILE A 1103 -10.12 -10.72 6.59
CA ILE A 1103 -9.70 -9.82 7.67
C ILE A 1103 -9.09 -10.58 8.86
N GLU A 1104 -9.81 -11.58 9.37
CA GLU A 1104 -9.39 -12.38 10.52
C GLU A 1104 -8.59 -13.61 10.09
N GLY A 1105 -8.86 -14.12 8.88
CA GLY A 1105 -8.13 -15.24 8.28
C GLY A 1105 -6.81 -14.80 7.67
N ILE A 1106 -6.81 -14.44 6.39
CA ILE A 1106 -5.60 -14.15 5.60
C ILE A 1106 -4.75 -13.04 6.20
N LEU A 1107 -5.35 -11.91 6.58
CA LEU A 1107 -4.63 -10.80 7.21
C LEU A 1107 -4.31 -11.07 8.69
N GLY A 1108 -5.04 -11.98 9.34
CA GLY A 1108 -4.83 -12.39 10.73
C GLY A 1108 -5.02 -11.27 11.74
N LEU A 1109 -5.97 -10.37 11.49
CA LEU A 1109 -6.15 -9.17 12.31
C LEU A 1109 -7.02 -9.42 13.54
N LYS A 1110 -6.59 -8.88 14.68
CA LYS A 1110 -7.41 -8.73 15.89
C LYS A 1110 -7.10 -7.38 16.52
N TYR A 1111 -8.09 -6.69 17.07
CA TYR A 1111 -7.82 -5.50 17.88
C TYR A 1111 -8.78 -5.40 19.07
N SER A 1112 -8.39 -4.63 20.07
CA SER A 1112 -9.24 -4.28 21.19
C SER A 1112 -8.91 -2.89 21.68
N VAL A 1113 -9.90 -2.01 21.64
CA VAL A 1113 -9.85 -0.68 22.28
C VAL A 1113 -9.68 -0.84 23.79
N LEU A 1114 -10.37 -1.83 24.39
CA LEU A 1114 -10.33 -2.06 25.84
C LEU A 1114 -9.00 -2.58 26.38
N ASP A 1115 -8.35 -3.49 25.66
CA ASP A 1115 -7.01 -3.97 26.04
C ASP A 1115 -5.92 -3.06 25.48
N ASP A 1116 -6.30 -2.01 24.76
CA ASP A 1116 -5.38 -1.10 24.07
C ASP A 1116 -4.36 -1.87 23.22
N SER A 1117 -4.86 -2.76 22.36
CA SER A 1117 -4.04 -3.71 21.61
C SER A 1117 -4.46 -3.91 20.15
N PHE A 1118 -3.46 -4.14 19.30
CA PHE A 1118 -3.61 -4.50 17.89
C PHE A 1118 -2.72 -5.70 17.57
N THR A 1119 -3.22 -6.66 16.80
CA THR A 1119 -2.53 -7.91 16.45
C THR A 1119 -2.55 -8.13 14.95
N VAL A 1120 -1.39 -8.50 14.40
CA VAL A 1120 -1.20 -8.92 13.01
C VAL A 1120 -0.56 -10.31 13.00
N THR A 1121 -1.34 -11.33 12.67
CA THR A 1121 -0.86 -12.71 12.48
C THR A 1121 -0.97 -13.09 11.01
N ASP A 1122 -0.14 -12.50 10.17
CA ASP A 1122 -0.30 -12.59 8.72
C ASP A 1122 -0.26 -14.04 8.22
N HIS A 1123 -1.15 -14.40 7.30
CA HIS A 1123 -1.14 -15.68 6.61
C HIS A 1123 -1.02 -15.47 5.09
N LEU A 1124 -0.09 -14.60 4.64
CA LEU A 1124 0.07 -14.24 3.22
C LEU A 1124 0.04 -15.51 2.34
N PRO A 1125 -0.97 -15.67 1.46
CA PRO A 1125 -1.07 -16.86 0.65
C PRO A 1125 0.13 -17.00 -0.27
N MET A 1126 0.63 -18.23 -0.41
CA MET A 1126 1.84 -18.51 -1.20
C MET A 1126 1.68 -18.30 -2.72
N GLU A 1127 0.51 -17.84 -3.16
CA GLU A 1127 0.21 -17.46 -4.55
C GLU A 1127 0.31 -15.94 -4.77
N TRP A 1128 0.41 -15.16 -3.70
CA TRP A 1128 0.40 -13.70 -3.75
C TRP A 1128 1.77 -13.12 -3.45
N ASP A 1129 2.13 -12.03 -4.13
CA ASP A 1129 3.38 -11.31 -3.87
C ASP A 1129 3.24 -10.33 -2.70
N PHE A 1130 2.02 -9.82 -2.47
CA PHE A 1130 1.73 -8.94 -1.35
C PHE A 1130 0.24 -8.96 -0.99
N MET A 1131 -0.04 -8.51 0.23
CA MET A 1131 -1.34 -8.05 0.69
C MET A 1131 -1.19 -6.79 1.54
N GLU A 1132 -2.20 -5.93 1.52
CA GLU A 1132 -2.21 -4.65 2.22
C GLU A 1132 -3.62 -4.36 2.72
N THR A 1133 -3.70 -3.78 3.91
CA THR A 1133 -4.94 -3.34 4.53
C THR A 1133 -4.72 -2.06 5.32
N ILE A 1134 -5.77 -1.24 5.44
CA ILE A 1134 -5.78 -0.08 6.33
C ILE A 1134 -7.05 -0.18 7.13
N VAL A 1135 -6.90 -0.34 8.45
CA VAL A 1135 -8.00 -0.62 9.37
C VAL A 1135 -8.43 0.68 10.03
N PRO A 1136 -9.68 1.15 9.83
CA PRO A 1136 -10.23 2.25 10.61
C PRO A 1136 -10.57 1.75 12.02
N ILE A 1137 -10.00 2.40 13.03
CA ILE A 1137 -10.24 2.10 14.45
C ILE A 1137 -10.91 3.31 15.07
N ASN A 1138 -12.15 3.12 15.54
CA ASN A 1138 -12.90 4.18 16.23
C ASN A 1138 -12.74 4.02 17.75
N CYS A 1139 -12.11 5.01 18.37
CA CYS A 1139 -11.98 5.14 19.82
C CYS A 1139 -12.69 6.42 20.26
N ASP A 1140 -13.83 6.29 20.97
CA ASP A 1140 -14.61 7.41 21.50
C ASP A 1140 -14.99 8.49 20.45
N GLY A 1141 -15.26 8.08 19.21
CA GLY A 1141 -15.64 8.96 18.11
C GLY A 1141 -14.45 9.50 17.30
N ASN A 1142 -13.21 9.19 17.70
CA ASN A 1142 -12.00 9.51 16.94
C ASN A 1142 -11.58 8.29 16.13
N VAL A 1143 -11.48 8.45 14.81
CA VAL A 1143 -11.04 7.37 13.90
C VAL A 1143 -9.55 7.53 13.63
N SER A 1144 -8.77 6.51 13.98
CA SER A 1144 -7.37 6.35 13.56
C SER A 1144 -7.26 5.29 12.46
N TRP A 1145 -6.20 5.36 11.67
CA TRP A 1145 -5.97 4.43 10.56
C TRP A 1145 -4.66 3.67 10.74
N THR A 1146 -4.76 2.36 11.00
CA THR A 1146 -3.59 1.47 11.09
C THR A 1146 -3.39 0.76 9.76
N LYS A 1147 -2.28 1.04 9.08
CA LYS A 1147 -1.92 0.41 7.81
C LYS A 1147 -1.01 -0.79 8.04
N ILE A 1148 -1.31 -1.89 7.35
CA ILE A 1148 -0.55 -3.13 7.39
C ILE A 1148 -0.24 -3.55 5.96
N ARG A 1149 1.01 -3.91 5.70
CA ARG A 1149 1.42 -4.51 4.43
C ARG A 1149 2.33 -5.69 4.67
N THR A 1150 2.02 -6.81 4.04
CA THR A 1150 2.91 -7.97 3.96
C THR A 1150 3.29 -8.19 2.51
N SER A 1151 4.58 -8.33 2.23
CA SER A 1151 5.09 -8.58 0.88
C SER A 1151 6.22 -9.60 0.91
N ARG A 1152 6.42 -10.30 -0.20
CA ARG A 1152 7.52 -11.24 -0.35
C ARG A 1152 8.16 -11.20 -1.72
N THR A 1153 9.42 -11.60 -1.77
CA THR A 1153 10.17 -11.87 -3.00
C THR A 1153 10.84 -13.23 -2.87
N GLU A 1154 10.71 -14.07 -3.89
CA GLU A 1154 11.29 -15.41 -3.91
C GLU A 1154 12.31 -15.54 -5.05
N ASP A 1155 13.48 -16.13 -4.74
CA ASP A 1155 14.51 -16.46 -5.72
C ASP A 1155 15.08 -17.88 -5.50
N ALA A 1156 16.22 -18.19 -6.11
CA ALA A 1156 16.82 -19.52 -5.99
C ALA A 1156 17.49 -19.77 -4.62
N GLN A 1157 17.63 -18.73 -3.80
CA GLN A 1157 18.32 -18.72 -2.52
C GLN A 1157 17.34 -18.76 -1.33
N GLY A 1158 16.10 -18.30 -1.51
CA GLY A 1158 15.07 -18.35 -0.46
C GLY A 1158 13.88 -17.43 -0.72
N VAL A 1159 13.15 -17.11 0.36
CA VAL A 1159 12.05 -16.14 0.38
C VAL A 1159 12.42 -15.01 1.34
N ASP A 1160 12.42 -13.78 0.85
CA ASP A 1160 12.48 -12.57 1.68
C ASP A 1160 11.06 -12.06 1.88
N LYS A 1161 10.58 -12.04 3.13
CA LYS A 1161 9.22 -11.63 3.50
C LYS A 1161 9.26 -10.43 4.44
N THR A 1162 8.60 -9.34 4.10
CA THR A 1162 8.53 -8.11 4.90
C THR A 1162 7.10 -7.81 5.34
N ILE A 1163 6.93 -7.55 6.63
CA ILE A 1163 5.67 -7.10 7.25
C ILE A 1163 5.93 -5.68 7.77
N THR A 1164 5.06 -4.74 7.40
CA THR A 1164 5.05 -3.38 7.93
C THR A 1164 3.72 -3.07 8.59
N VAL A 1165 3.78 -2.42 9.75
CA VAL A 1165 2.63 -1.78 10.41
C VAL A 1165 2.96 -0.30 10.51
N GLU A 1166 2.07 0.57 10.09
CA GLU A 1166 2.23 2.03 10.10
C GLU A 1166 1.00 2.67 10.75
N GLY A 1167 1.19 3.71 11.56
CA GLY A 1167 0.08 4.44 12.17
C GLY A 1167 -0.68 3.68 13.26
N ASN A 1168 -0.09 2.65 13.86
CA ASN A 1168 -0.71 1.97 14.99
C ASN A 1168 -0.98 2.97 16.13
N SER A 1169 -2.25 3.07 16.53
CA SER A 1169 -2.69 3.94 17.62
C SER A 1169 -2.82 3.23 18.97
N MET A 1170 -2.65 1.91 19.01
CA MET A 1170 -2.82 1.10 20.23
C MET A 1170 -1.51 0.96 21.01
N HIS A 1171 -1.60 0.93 22.33
CA HIS A 1171 -0.44 0.76 23.22
C HIS A 1171 0.33 -0.54 22.96
N THR A 1172 -0.36 -1.66 22.77
CA THR A 1172 0.26 -2.97 22.57
C THR A 1172 0.10 -3.43 21.12
N LEU A 1173 1.22 -3.60 20.41
CA LEU A 1173 1.22 -4.15 19.05
C LEU A 1173 1.84 -5.55 19.05
N HIS A 1174 1.06 -6.56 18.68
CA HIS A 1174 1.53 -7.92 18.46
C HIS A 1174 1.70 -8.16 16.97
N VAL A 1175 2.88 -8.61 16.55
CA VAL A 1175 3.14 -8.99 15.15
C VAL A 1175 3.70 -10.40 15.14
N ALA A 1176 2.98 -11.32 14.50
CA ALA A 1176 3.36 -12.71 14.37
C ALA A 1176 3.40 -13.10 12.88
N PRO A 1177 4.54 -12.93 12.19
CA PRO A 1177 4.64 -13.31 10.78
C PRO A 1177 4.67 -14.83 10.54
N TRP A 1178 3.93 -15.31 9.53
CA TRP A 1178 3.97 -16.73 9.14
C TRP A 1178 5.25 -17.07 8.37
N LEU A 1179 5.84 -18.23 8.69
CA LEU A 1179 7.09 -18.74 8.09
C LEU A 1179 6.89 -19.53 6.78
N GLU A 1180 5.67 -19.62 6.25
CA GLU A 1180 5.39 -20.28 4.95
C GLU A 1180 5.84 -21.76 4.86
N GLU A 1181 5.80 -22.49 5.98
CA GLU A 1181 6.34 -23.85 6.12
C GLU A 1181 7.85 -23.97 5.82
N LYS A 1182 8.60 -22.86 5.90
CA LYS A 1182 10.05 -22.76 5.66
C LYS A 1182 10.83 -22.51 6.97
N ASP A 1183 12.14 -22.71 6.92
CA ASP A 1183 13.05 -22.42 8.05
C ASP A 1183 13.49 -20.95 8.04
N LEU A 1184 13.52 -20.31 9.22
CA LEU A 1184 14.04 -18.96 9.39
C LEU A 1184 15.57 -18.92 9.34
N VAL A 1185 16.14 -18.17 8.40
CA VAL A 1185 17.59 -17.92 8.26
C VAL A 1185 18.00 -16.73 9.12
N SER A 1186 17.34 -15.60 8.93
CA SER A 1186 17.57 -14.35 9.69
C SER A 1186 16.34 -13.46 9.71
N THR A 1187 16.33 -12.50 10.63
CA THR A 1187 15.30 -11.46 10.75
C THR A 1187 15.96 -10.10 11.00
N SER A 1188 15.37 -9.03 10.45
CA SER A 1188 15.81 -7.65 10.68
C SER A 1188 15.59 -7.18 12.12
N GLU A 1189 14.61 -7.77 12.82
CA GLU A 1189 14.25 -7.38 14.19
C GLU A 1189 14.63 -8.49 15.18
N PRO A 1190 15.65 -8.24 16.05
CA PRO A 1190 16.04 -9.21 17.07
C PRO A 1190 15.05 -9.21 18.24
N GLY A 1191 14.97 -10.33 18.98
CA GLY A 1191 14.19 -10.39 20.23
C GLY A 1191 12.79 -11.00 20.13
N TYR A 1192 12.49 -11.69 19.02
CA TYR A 1192 11.27 -12.51 18.90
C TYR A 1192 11.22 -13.64 19.93
N ALA A 1193 10.02 -13.99 20.37
CA ALA A 1193 9.77 -15.18 21.16
C ALA A 1193 9.64 -16.39 20.23
N ASN A 1194 10.43 -17.44 20.50
CA ASN A 1194 10.35 -18.68 19.75
C ASN A 1194 9.26 -19.59 20.34
N GLY A 1195 8.31 -20.01 19.50
CA GLY A 1195 7.39 -21.11 19.81
C GLY A 1195 6.18 -20.76 20.67
N GLN A 1196 5.67 -19.52 20.63
CA GLN A 1196 4.34 -19.22 21.19
C GLN A 1196 3.24 -19.51 20.16
N THR A 1197 3.44 -19.09 18.92
CA THR A 1197 2.51 -19.34 17.81
C THR A 1197 3.12 -20.34 16.82
N LYS A 1198 2.41 -21.43 16.53
CA LYS A 1198 2.93 -22.49 15.65
C LYS A 1198 3.12 -21.96 14.22
N GLY A 1199 4.28 -22.23 13.62
CA GLY A 1199 4.58 -21.80 12.24
C GLY A 1199 4.88 -20.30 12.10
N HIS A 1200 4.97 -19.56 13.22
CA HIS A 1200 5.19 -18.13 13.25
C HIS A 1200 6.36 -17.78 14.19
N ILE A 1201 6.82 -16.54 14.11
CA ILE A 1201 7.66 -15.92 15.14
C ILE A 1201 6.92 -14.75 15.76
N ASP A 1202 7.00 -14.59 17.08
CA ASP A 1202 6.15 -13.65 17.81
C ASP A 1202 6.93 -12.42 18.28
N TYR A 1203 6.41 -11.23 17.96
CA TYR A 1203 6.89 -9.95 18.44
C TYR A 1203 5.82 -9.23 19.25
N THR A 1204 6.23 -8.50 20.28
CA THR A 1204 5.37 -7.58 21.04
C THR A 1204 6.08 -6.25 21.19
N PHE A 1205 5.42 -5.20 20.73
CA PHE A 1205 5.87 -3.83 20.83
C PHE A 1205 4.93 -3.04 21.73
N THR A 1206 5.47 -2.01 22.37
CA THR A 1206 4.73 -1.14 23.29
C THR A 1206 4.95 0.31 22.88
N ASP A 1207 3.88 1.10 22.84
CA ASP A 1207 3.90 2.52 22.43
C ASP A 1207 4.59 2.73 21.08
N THR A 1208 4.43 1.78 20.16
CA THR A 1208 5.11 1.77 18.86
C THR A 1208 4.09 1.95 17.75
N SER A 1209 4.22 3.06 17.01
CA SER A 1209 3.31 3.39 15.91
C SER A 1209 3.67 2.64 14.62
N ASP A 1210 4.98 2.58 14.32
CA ASP A 1210 5.48 1.99 13.09
C ASP A 1210 6.46 0.84 13.36
N VAL A 1211 6.29 -0.28 12.65
CA VAL A 1211 7.14 -1.47 12.73
C VAL A 1211 7.43 -1.99 11.32
N SER A 1212 8.65 -2.43 11.07
CA SER A 1212 9.03 -3.15 9.85
C SER A 1212 9.90 -4.36 10.20
N ILE A 1213 9.42 -5.56 9.87
CA ILE A 1213 10.11 -6.82 10.12
C ILE A 1213 10.33 -7.52 8.77
N THR A 1214 11.59 -7.84 8.46
CA THR A 1214 11.96 -8.62 7.27
C THR A 1214 12.55 -9.95 7.70
N LEU A 1215 12.02 -11.04 7.13
CA LEU A 1215 12.43 -12.42 7.36
C LEU A 1215 13.11 -12.96 6.11
N GLU A 1216 14.26 -13.60 6.28
CA GLU A 1216 14.90 -14.41 5.26
C GLU A 1216 14.57 -15.88 5.57
N LEU A 1217 13.88 -16.57 4.66
CA LEU A 1217 13.38 -17.93 4.82
C LEU A 1217 14.02 -18.86 3.78
N THR A 1218 14.30 -20.12 4.16
CA THR A 1218 14.82 -21.16 3.26
C THR A 1218 14.00 -22.43 3.35
N GLU A 1219 14.02 -23.24 2.29
CA GLU A 1219 13.45 -24.59 2.32
C GLU A 1219 13.99 -25.39 3.49
N SER A 1220 13.10 -26.15 4.15
CA SER A 1220 13.46 -26.97 5.29
C SER A 1220 14.52 -28.01 4.89
N GLY A 1221 15.62 -28.09 5.64
CA GLY A 1221 16.66 -29.08 5.39
C GLY A 1221 16.23 -30.48 5.85
N ASP A 1222 15.96 -31.39 4.91
CA ASP A 1222 15.72 -32.82 5.17
C ASP A 1222 16.91 -33.54 5.86
#